data_AF-A0A2Z2HTF4-F1
#
_entry.id   AF-A0A2Z2HTF4-F1
#
_cell.length_a   1.000
_cell.length_b   1.000
_cell.length_c   1.000
_cell.angle_alpha   90.00
_cell.angle_beta   90.00
_cell.angle_gamma   90.00
#
_symmetry.space_group_name_H-M   'P 1'
#
loop_
_entity.id
_entity.type
_entity.pdbx_description
1 polymer ?
#
loop_
_entity_poly.entity_id
_entity_poly.type
_entity_poly.pdbx_seq_one_letter_code
_entity_poly.pdbx_strand_id
1 'polypeptide(L)'
;MSFVPTIHQSLYRLYEHYVGEPDSSSDVYGYWLFIVGYLVAAAGVLIFVVSYAGDTGSYFLIRVSTVTAGTGATLALFGIVLMQPVRKWGIWASVVGFAIALVGVAFFAVVYPEHWRGHGNDWSVEVVAVYALGVGIIAGVTALVPIVTGQRGMFVDDVGDDEDPPILTGDALEGAQFAVFRDEHGDWTWNVLHLEALATSDQSAVTRPDATADIERVQSRISSAGLLELTTSAFRLYEDRDGSWQWTLARDDGSIVGSCAGQFPTRDEAEESVSFLKDRGPEADVIEIDGAAFTYDSDRDRWFWTLIDDERRPMARGAGDHPDQDGAEAAASSFAERFDGARVLDVEHVGIELYEREADWAWRVVDGDDRPVMDSTDPFDSRRDAEAAVEALVSELETASIVVAGEPAYELYEVGSDWNWRLIDETESTVARNPAEVSSEEAVTETAEQFASNAQTAEVAEIDAAEYEVYPAPEGVTAASGTDDSLPASVEEPARADGGTTLEYAEDDAEATGPDWHWRLVTEDRDIVAASTEPHGDAETATEAIERVRQQAAEADLIEFEHAAFQVYEADDGEWRWRLIDEDGNVLADSGAEHTSRSEAAEAMMTLKEEAPDAELLEIETAAFELFVNDDGEWGWRLIDEGGKLVAEDPATHPTRAAAKEAMDRLLEHLDSNVRTMEQAIFQPYAADDWHWRFVLPEGETIAVSEDAYPTRDELLEDVDRLRRVAAVGQQHVFGEVAVQLYGADEWHYRLLDRDREELADSTITFPDQERAREAAVHLESHVAEAPVFSIEDAVVRVERGDEGWGWSLVDGDRQAIAHSVEPVGSRSEVFETIETVRQLAPMADRVDFDVASFELAVEDDRWHWRLLDEDGRVVATGAERYDSNEAARDALEDVREVIELASILEIDEVSFELHAADDGEGWVWQLIDEHGSRMAESTQVYETRTEAREAMNDVKAHAPEGWITFTE
;
A
#
# COMPACT_ATOMS: atom_id res chain seq x y z
N MET A 1 -13.88 -34.80 -8.62
CA MET A 1 -12.84 -35.52 -7.84
C MET A 1 -12.44 -36.85 -8.51
N SER A 2 -11.87 -36.83 -9.73
CA SER A 2 -11.55 -38.05 -10.51
C SER A 2 -10.07 -38.45 -10.51
N PHE A 3 -9.19 -37.73 -9.81
CA PHE A 3 -7.73 -37.95 -9.84
C PHE A 3 -7.21 -39.07 -8.92
N VAL A 4 -7.89 -39.36 -7.81
CA VAL A 4 -7.45 -40.37 -6.82
C VAL A 4 -7.52 -41.81 -7.35
N PRO A 5 -8.59 -42.24 -8.06
CA PRO A 5 -8.69 -43.60 -8.60
C PRO A 5 -7.60 -43.90 -9.64
N THR A 6 -7.27 -42.91 -10.49
CA THR A 6 -6.30 -43.06 -11.58
C THR A 6 -4.87 -43.21 -11.06
N ILE A 7 -4.51 -42.47 -10.01
CA ILE A 7 -3.20 -42.58 -9.36
C ILE A 7 -3.08 -43.94 -8.68
N HIS A 8 -4.13 -44.40 -8.00
CA HIS A 8 -4.18 -45.71 -7.37
C HIS A 8 -3.90 -46.83 -8.40
N GLN A 9 -4.69 -46.93 -9.46
CA GLN A 9 -4.51 -47.94 -10.51
C GLN A 9 -3.14 -47.82 -11.21
N SER A 10 -2.64 -46.60 -11.44
CA SER A 10 -1.34 -46.40 -12.07
C SER A 10 -0.17 -46.90 -11.21
N LEU A 11 -0.23 -46.72 -9.89
CA LEU A 11 0.84 -47.19 -8.98
C LEU A 11 0.91 -48.72 -8.93
N TYR A 12 -0.24 -49.40 -9.02
CA TYR A 12 -0.34 -50.86 -9.05
C TYR A 12 0.16 -51.43 -10.36
N ARG A 13 -0.25 -50.88 -11.51
CA ARG A 13 0.28 -51.29 -12.82
C ARG A 13 1.79 -51.11 -12.92
N LEU A 14 2.32 -50.01 -12.38
CA LEU A 14 3.76 -49.76 -12.41
C LEU A 14 4.51 -50.73 -11.47
N TYR A 15 3.92 -51.08 -10.33
CA TYR A 15 4.46 -52.10 -9.43
C TYR A 15 4.44 -53.49 -10.09
N GLU A 16 3.32 -53.90 -10.69
CA GLU A 16 3.20 -55.18 -11.40
C GLU A 16 4.19 -55.28 -12.58
N HIS A 17 4.41 -54.18 -13.30
CA HIS A 17 5.35 -54.14 -14.42
C HIS A 17 6.82 -54.26 -13.98
N TYR A 18 7.21 -53.64 -12.87
CA TYR A 18 8.62 -53.57 -12.44
C TYR A 18 9.00 -54.56 -11.32
N VAL A 19 8.03 -55.08 -10.58
CA VAL A 19 8.24 -55.92 -9.39
C VAL A 19 7.55 -57.29 -9.52
N GLY A 20 6.25 -57.32 -9.88
CA GLY A 20 5.44 -58.55 -10.01
C GLY A 20 4.04 -58.43 -9.40
N GLU A 21 3.23 -59.49 -9.45
CA GLU A 21 1.87 -59.48 -8.89
C GLU A 21 1.90 -59.19 -7.37
N PRO A 22 1.14 -58.18 -6.88
CA PRO A 22 1.15 -57.83 -5.47
C PRO A 22 0.35 -58.81 -4.62
N ASP A 23 0.94 -59.25 -3.50
CA ASP A 23 0.26 -60.10 -2.51
C ASP A 23 -0.76 -59.31 -1.65
N SER A 24 -0.59 -58.00 -1.53
CA SER A 24 -1.49 -57.12 -0.80
C SER A 24 -1.40 -55.66 -1.27
N SER A 25 -2.45 -54.88 -0.96
CA SER A 25 -2.46 -53.45 -1.23
C SER A 25 -1.36 -52.67 -0.50
N SER A 26 -0.98 -53.12 0.70
CA SER A 26 0.10 -52.52 1.49
C SER A 26 1.48 -52.61 0.85
N ASP A 27 1.75 -53.64 0.05
CA ASP A 27 3.07 -53.86 -0.55
C ASP A 27 3.39 -52.81 -1.63
N VAL A 28 2.37 -52.43 -2.42
CA VAL A 28 2.50 -51.42 -3.47
C VAL A 28 2.75 -50.03 -2.88
N TYR A 29 1.96 -49.63 -1.88
CA TYR A 29 2.12 -48.34 -1.22
C TYR A 29 3.43 -48.26 -0.43
N GLY A 30 3.83 -49.34 0.25
CA GLY A 30 5.11 -49.42 0.94
C GLY A 30 6.29 -49.22 0.00
N TYR A 31 6.23 -49.80 -1.21
CA TYR A 31 7.24 -49.63 -2.26
C TYR A 31 7.40 -48.20 -2.74
N TRP A 32 6.32 -47.55 -3.12
CA TRP A 32 6.40 -46.18 -3.59
C TRP A 32 6.83 -45.21 -2.48
N LEU A 33 6.37 -45.42 -1.26
CA LEU A 33 6.78 -44.63 -0.10
C LEU A 33 8.27 -44.77 0.22
N PHE A 34 8.81 -45.98 0.07
CA PHE A 34 10.24 -46.23 0.21
C PHE A 34 11.06 -45.48 -0.87
N ILE A 35 10.66 -45.58 -2.14
CA ILE A 35 11.37 -44.94 -3.25
C ILE A 35 11.33 -43.41 -3.13
N VAL A 36 10.15 -42.83 -2.87
CA VAL A 36 10.00 -41.38 -2.70
C VAL A 36 10.79 -40.90 -1.49
N GLY A 37 10.68 -41.58 -0.34
CA GLY A 37 11.45 -41.26 0.85
C GLY A 37 12.96 -41.30 0.59
N TYR A 38 13.44 -42.31 -0.13
CA TYR A 38 14.85 -42.43 -0.50
C TYR A 38 15.31 -41.27 -1.39
N LEU A 39 14.54 -40.90 -2.41
CA LEU A 39 14.87 -39.79 -3.32
C LEU A 39 14.90 -38.44 -2.57
N VAL A 40 13.94 -38.20 -1.68
CA VAL A 40 13.91 -37.00 -0.83
C VAL A 40 15.12 -36.99 0.12
N ALA A 41 15.46 -38.13 0.73
CA ALA A 41 16.63 -38.24 1.58
C ALA A 41 17.93 -37.93 0.82
N ALA A 42 18.07 -38.50 -0.38
CA ALA A 42 19.21 -38.29 -1.26
C ALA A 42 19.33 -36.83 -1.72
N ALA A 43 18.20 -36.18 -2.04
CA ALA A 43 18.17 -34.76 -2.39
C ALA A 43 18.62 -33.88 -1.21
N GLY A 44 18.13 -34.15 0.01
CA GLY A 44 18.57 -33.46 1.21
C GLY A 44 20.09 -33.59 1.44
N VAL A 45 20.64 -34.80 1.28
CA VAL A 45 22.08 -35.04 1.37
C VAL A 45 22.85 -34.32 0.26
N LEU A 46 22.34 -34.29 -0.97
CA LEU A 46 22.97 -33.58 -2.09
C LEU A 46 23.04 -32.06 -1.82
N ILE A 47 21.95 -31.47 -1.32
CA ILE A 47 21.90 -30.04 -0.94
C ILE A 47 22.94 -29.76 0.15
N PHE A 48 23.07 -30.65 1.14
CA PHE A 48 24.09 -30.52 2.19
C PHE A 48 25.51 -30.54 1.62
N VAL A 49 25.82 -31.50 0.72
CA VAL A 49 27.15 -31.65 0.10
C VAL A 49 27.49 -30.45 -0.78
N VAL A 50 26.53 -29.97 -1.59
CA VAL A 50 26.72 -28.79 -2.45
C VAL A 50 26.93 -27.53 -1.62
N SER A 51 26.14 -27.33 -0.55
CA SER A 51 26.30 -26.19 0.35
C SER A 51 27.66 -26.18 1.04
N TYR A 52 28.14 -27.34 1.50
CA TYR A 52 29.44 -27.50 2.14
C TYR A 52 30.61 -27.28 1.16
N ALA A 53 30.47 -27.74 -0.09
CA ALA A 53 31.49 -27.57 -1.12
C ALA A 53 31.58 -26.13 -1.66
N GLY A 54 30.47 -25.39 -1.64
CA GLY A 54 30.39 -24.02 -2.15
C GLY A 54 30.83 -22.92 -1.17
N ASP A 55 31.31 -23.27 0.03
CA ASP A 55 31.70 -22.34 1.12
C ASP A 55 30.63 -21.26 1.42
N THR A 56 29.36 -21.64 1.27
CA THR A 56 28.23 -20.69 1.31
C THR A 56 27.85 -20.22 2.71
N GLY A 57 28.48 -20.74 3.78
CA GLY A 57 28.32 -20.28 5.17
C GLY A 57 26.88 -20.20 5.72
N SER A 58 25.88 -20.68 4.98
CA SER A 58 24.48 -20.34 5.21
C SER A 58 23.80 -21.36 6.12
N TYR A 59 23.49 -20.94 7.35
CA TYR A 59 22.67 -21.70 8.30
C TYR A 59 21.31 -22.12 7.69
N PHE A 60 20.77 -21.32 6.76
CA PHE A 60 19.53 -21.67 6.07
C PHE A 60 19.65 -22.96 5.25
N LEU A 61 20.74 -23.14 4.49
CA LEU A 61 20.92 -24.34 3.65
C LEU A 61 21.17 -25.60 4.49
N ILE A 62 21.85 -25.47 5.64
CA ILE A 62 22.04 -26.60 6.56
C ILE A 62 20.70 -27.01 7.19
N ARG A 63 19.86 -26.04 7.56
CA ARG A 63 18.51 -26.29 8.06
C ARG A 63 17.65 -27.02 7.02
N VAL A 64 17.57 -26.49 5.80
CA VAL A 64 16.77 -27.07 4.71
C VAL A 64 17.26 -28.47 4.34
N SER A 65 18.56 -28.67 4.17
CA SER A 65 19.12 -29.97 3.80
C SER A 65 18.91 -31.04 4.88
N THR A 66 19.08 -30.69 6.17
CA THR A 66 18.89 -31.62 7.29
C THR A 66 17.41 -31.98 7.49
N VAL A 67 16.50 -31.01 7.36
CA VAL A 67 15.04 -31.26 7.42
C VAL A 67 14.61 -32.16 6.27
N THR A 68 15.08 -31.87 5.05
CA THR A 68 14.76 -32.67 3.86
C THR A 68 15.30 -34.10 4.01
N ALA A 69 16.56 -34.25 4.43
CA ALA A 69 17.17 -35.56 4.63
C ALA A 69 16.49 -36.39 5.74
N GLY A 70 16.16 -35.76 6.87
CA GLY A 70 15.48 -36.41 8.00
C GLY A 70 14.06 -36.86 7.66
N THR A 71 13.31 -36.02 6.94
CA THR A 71 11.95 -36.36 6.47
C THR A 71 12.01 -37.54 5.50
N GLY A 72 12.87 -37.46 4.48
CA GLY A 72 13.04 -38.53 3.50
C GLY A 72 13.45 -39.87 4.13
N ALA A 73 14.42 -39.84 5.06
CA ALA A 73 14.88 -41.04 5.73
C ALA A 73 13.78 -41.72 6.57
N THR A 74 12.94 -40.91 7.23
CA THR A 74 11.81 -41.41 8.03
C THR A 74 10.73 -42.02 7.14
N LEU A 75 10.39 -41.38 6.01
CA LEU A 75 9.48 -41.91 4.99
C LEU A 75 9.98 -43.25 4.43
N ALA A 76 11.27 -43.33 4.10
CA ALA A 76 11.86 -44.55 3.58
C ALA A 76 11.77 -45.72 4.57
N LEU A 77 12.07 -45.47 5.86
CA LEU A 77 11.97 -46.48 6.91
C LEU A 77 10.54 -46.95 7.14
N PHE A 78 9.57 -46.03 7.12
CA PHE A 78 8.16 -46.38 7.25
C PHE A 78 7.66 -47.19 6.05
N GLY A 79 8.06 -46.82 4.82
CA GLY A 79 7.78 -47.60 3.61
C GLY A 79 8.29 -49.05 3.69
N ILE A 80 9.50 -49.27 4.22
CA ILE A 80 10.04 -50.62 4.45
C ILE A 80 9.16 -51.43 5.41
N VAL A 81 8.61 -50.81 6.45
CA VAL A 81 7.74 -51.53 7.40
C VAL A 81 6.41 -51.93 6.75
N LEU A 82 5.85 -51.09 5.87
CA LEU A 82 4.61 -51.40 5.15
C LEU A 82 4.75 -52.59 4.19
N MET A 83 5.95 -52.87 3.69
CA MET A 83 6.26 -54.07 2.88
C MET A 83 6.43 -55.35 3.71
N GLN A 84 6.42 -55.27 5.04
CA GLN A 84 6.57 -56.44 5.88
C GLN A 84 5.19 -56.97 6.26
N PRO A 85 5.04 -58.29 6.48
CA PRO A 85 3.79 -58.88 6.97
C PRO A 85 3.58 -58.57 8.47
N VAL A 86 3.37 -57.28 8.78
CA VAL A 86 3.09 -56.78 10.12
C VAL A 86 1.59 -56.78 10.39
N ARG A 87 1.21 -57.20 11.60
CA ARG A 87 -0.18 -57.12 12.06
C ARG A 87 -0.61 -55.66 12.17
N LYS A 88 -1.92 -55.38 12.12
CA LYS A 88 -2.49 -54.03 12.26
C LYS A 88 -1.89 -53.21 13.42
N TRP A 89 -1.63 -53.84 14.57
CA TRP A 89 -0.97 -53.19 15.72
C TRP A 89 0.49 -52.78 15.47
N GLY A 90 1.23 -53.55 14.67
CA GLY A 90 2.58 -53.19 14.24
C GLY A 90 2.59 -51.99 13.29
N ILE A 91 1.60 -51.89 12.40
CA ILE A 91 1.42 -50.73 11.53
C ILE A 91 1.13 -49.47 12.36
N TRP A 92 0.19 -49.53 13.31
CA TRP A 92 -0.10 -48.43 14.22
C TRP A 92 1.11 -47.99 15.05
N ALA A 93 1.90 -48.93 15.56
CA ALA A 93 3.13 -48.62 16.27
C ALA A 93 4.14 -47.87 15.37
N SER A 94 4.28 -48.28 14.11
CA SER A 94 5.13 -47.60 13.13
C SER A 94 4.62 -46.23 12.73
N VAL A 95 3.30 -46.03 12.64
CA VAL A 95 2.68 -44.70 12.41
C VAL A 95 3.00 -43.75 13.57
N VAL A 96 2.88 -44.23 14.81
CA VAL A 96 3.26 -43.45 16.00
C VAL A 96 4.75 -43.11 15.98
N GLY A 97 5.62 -44.08 15.66
CA GLY A 97 7.06 -43.84 15.50
C GLY A 97 7.37 -42.82 14.40
N PHE A 98 6.67 -42.90 13.27
CA PHE A 98 6.77 -41.96 12.15
C PHE A 98 6.39 -40.54 12.55
N ALA A 99 5.24 -40.36 13.24
CA ALA A 99 4.81 -39.06 13.74
C ALA A 99 5.82 -38.47 14.74
N ILE A 100 6.34 -39.27 15.68
CA ILE A 100 7.36 -38.83 16.64
C ILE A 100 8.64 -38.40 15.93
N ALA A 101 9.08 -39.13 14.89
CA ALA A 101 10.26 -38.76 14.12
C ALA A 101 10.05 -37.44 13.36
N LEU A 102 8.88 -37.23 12.74
CA LEU A 102 8.55 -35.95 12.08
C LEU A 102 8.51 -34.78 13.07
N VAL A 103 7.99 -34.99 14.28
CA VAL A 103 8.06 -33.98 15.37
C VAL A 103 9.52 -33.67 15.70
N GLY A 104 10.40 -34.67 15.75
CA GLY A 104 11.84 -34.46 15.92
C GLY A 104 12.46 -33.61 14.80
N VAL A 105 12.05 -33.82 13.55
CA VAL A 105 12.52 -33.03 12.39
C VAL A 105 12.00 -31.58 12.44
N ALA A 106 10.72 -31.38 12.77
CA ALA A 106 10.14 -30.04 12.93
C ALA A 106 10.78 -29.29 14.11
N PHE A 107 11.03 -29.98 15.22
CA PHE A 107 11.71 -29.42 16.38
C PHE A 107 13.14 -28.97 16.04
N PHE A 108 13.87 -29.75 15.22
CA PHE A 108 15.16 -29.32 14.67
C PHE A 108 15.05 -28.04 13.85
N ALA A 109 14.04 -27.92 12.98
CA ALA A 109 13.87 -26.76 12.10
C ALA A 109 13.68 -25.44 12.88
N VAL A 110 13.02 -25.51 14.05
CA VAL A 110 12.77 -24.37 14.94
C VAL A 110 14.01 -24.04 15.79
N VAL A 111 14.70 -25.04 16.32
CA VAL A 111 15.84 -24.85 17.23
C VAL A 111 17.11 -24.39 16.50
N TYR A 112 17.29 -24.82 15.25
CA TYR A 112 18.47 -24.51 14.46
C TYR A 112 18.31 -23.15 13.73
N PRO A 113 19.31 -22.24 13.76
CA PRO A 113 20.66 -22.40 14.33
C PRO A 113 20.82 -21.89 15.78
N GLU A 114 19.87 -21.11 16.31
CA GLU A 114 20.06 -20.24 17.48
C GLU A 114 20.19 -20.97 18.82
N HIS A 115 19.66 -22.19 18.93
CA HIS A 115 19.64 -22.97 20.17
C HIS A 115 20.27 -24.37 19.99
N TRP A 116 21.30 -24.46 19.16
CA TRP A 116 21.90 -25.73 18.73
C TRP A 116 23.40 -25.82 19.01
N ARG A 117 23.86 -26.90 19.67
CA ARG A 117 25.28 -27.26 19.88
C ARG A 117 26.13 -26.12 20.47
N GLY A 118 25.81 -25.73 21.71
CA GLY A 118 26.52 -24.71 22.47
C GLY A 118 26.03 -23.27 22.26
N HIS A 119 24.98 -23.07 21.44
CA HIS A 119 24.27 -21.79 21.28
C HIS A 119 22.95 -21.78 22.07
N GLY A 120 22.60 -20.63 22.65
CA GLY A 120 21.35 -20.42 23.39
C GLY A 120 21.08 -21.42 24.52
N ASN A 121 19.85 -21.94 24.62
CA ASN A 121 19.46 -22.95 25.62
C ASN A 121 19.95 -24.38 25.28
N ASP A 122 20.65 -24.58 24.15
CA ASP A 122 21.13 -25.86 23.59
C ASP A 122 20.17 -27.05 23.74
N TRP A 123 19.16 -27.11 22.88
CA TRP A 123 18.18 -28.21 22.82
C TRP A 123 18.63 -29.40 21.94
N SER A 124 19.93 -29.48 21.64
CA SER A 124 20.43 -30.46 20.66
C SER A 124 20.23 -31.91 21.10
N VAL A 125 20.25 -32.19 22.40
CA VAL A 125 20.04 -33.54 22.95
C VAL A 125 18.57 -33.94 22.86
N GLU A 126 17.65 -33.03 23.19
CA GLU A 126 16.21 -33.25 23.20
C GLU A 126 15.69 -33.51 21.77
N VAL A 127 16.13 -32.69 20.80
CA VAL A 127 15.77 -32.87 19.39
C VAL A 127 16.23 -34.24 18.87
N VAL A 128 17.49 -34.61 19.13
CA VAL A 128 18.03 -35.92 18.69
C VAL A 128 17.33 -37.06 19.40
N ALA A 129 16.98 -36.92 20.69
CA ALA A 129 16.27 -37.93 21.46
C ALA A 129 14.86 -38.19 20.91
N VAL A 130 14.11 -37.15 20.56
CA VAL A 130 12.77 -37.28 19.96
C VAL A 130 12.85 -37.97 18.60
N TYR A 131 13.76 -37.52 17.72
CA TYR A 131 13.93 -38.15 16.42
C TYR A 131 14.37 -39.62 16.52
N ALA A 132 15.36 -39.91 17.39
CA ALA A 132 15.84 -41.27 17.61
C ALA A 132 14.79 -42.18 18.25
N LEU A 133 13.91 -41.65 19.10
CA LEU A 133 12.78 -42.40 19.66
C LEU A 133 11.82 -42.83 18.55
N GLY A 134 11.44 -41.90 17.66
CA GLY A 134 10.54 -42.20 16.54
C GLY A 134 11.12 -43.23 15.58
N VAL A 135 12.36 -43.02 15.15
CA VAL A 135 13.11 -43.98 14.30
C VAL A 135 13.30 -45.32 15.02
N GLY A 136 13.57 -45.30 16.32
CA GLY A 136 13.75 -46.50 17.13
C GLY A 136 12.47 -47.33 17.28
N ILE A 137 11.30 -46.69 17.34
CA ILE A 137 10.00 -47.37 17.32
C ILE A 137 9.78 -48.04 15.95
N ILE A 138 10.00 -47.32 14.84
CA ILE A 138 9.86 -47.86 13.49
C ILE A 138 10.80 -49.06 13.28
N ALA A 139 12.10 -48.88 13.57
CA ALA A 139 13.10 -49.93 13.43
C ALA A 139 12.87 -51.11 14.40
N GLY A 140 12.34 -50.83 15.58
CA GLY A 140 11.96 -51.82 16.58
C GLY A 140 10.85 -52.73 16.09
N VAL A 141 9.85 -52.19 15.38
CA VAL A 141 8.81 -52.98 14.71
C VAL A 141 9.44 -53.90 13.68
N THR A 142 10.32 -53.40 12.81
CA THR A 142 11.06 -54.21 11.81
C THR A 142 11.86 -55.34 12.46
N ALA A 143 12.56 -55.05 13.56
CA ALA A 143 13.39 -56.03 14.27
C ALA A 143 12.57 -57.08 15.04
N LEU A 144 11.35 -56.74 15.48
CA LEU A 144 10.44 -57.68 16.13
C LEU A 144 9.71 -58.60 15.15
N VAL A 145 9.62 -58.26 13.86
CA VAL A 145 8.88 -59.07 12.86
C VAL A 145 9.30 -60.55 12.95
N PRO A 146 10.59 -60.93 12.85
CA PRO A 146 10.99 -62.35 12.88
C PRO A 146 10.69 -63.07 14.21
N ILE A 147 10.58 -62.32 15.31
CA ILE A 147 10.34 -62.85 16.66
C ILE A 147 8.84 -63.05 16.91
N VAL A 148 8.00 -62.14 16.39
CA VAL A 148 6.55 -62.16 16.59
C VAL A 148 5.85 -63.08 15.58
N THR A 149 6.36 -63.19 14.35
CA THR A 149 5.83 -64.11 13.33
C THR A 149 6.44 -65.51 13.37
N GLY A 150 7.33 -65.77 14.34
CA GLY A 150 7.99 -67.05 14.54
C GLY A 150 7.04 -68.20 14.89
N GLN A 151 6.40 -68.79 13.88
CA GLN A 151 6.36 -70.24 13.62
C GLN A 151 5.42 -70.72 12.50
N ARG A 152 4.82 -69.87 11.64
CA ARG A 152 3.90 -70.42 10.61
C ARG A 152 3.74 -69.74 9.24
N GLY A 153 4.65 -68.87 8.81
CA GLY A 153 4.54 -68.22 7.48
C GLY A 153 5.62 -68.58 6.45
N MET A 154 6.68 -69.30 6.82
CA MET A 154 7.86 -69.51 5.94
C MET A 154 7.84 -70.86 5.19
N PHE A 155 6.66 -71.42 4.96
CA PHE A 155 6.48 -72.62 4.14
C PHE A 155 5.21 -72.46 3.31
N VAL A 156 5.32 -71.77 2.18
CA VAL A 156 4.64 -72.19 0.97
C VAL A 156 5.75 -72.38 -0.04
N ASP A 157 5.82 -73.60 -0.55
CA ASP A 157 6.82 -74.08 -1.48
C ASP A 157 6.87 -73.19 -2.74
N ASP A 158 8.07 -73.03 -3.30
CA ASP A 158 8.23 -72.92 -4.76
C ASP A 158 7.52 -74.13 -5.38
N VAL A 159 6.22 -73.99 -5.67
CA VAL A 159 5.54 -74.83 -6.66
C VAL A 159 5.88 -74.19 -7.99
N GLY A 160 6.86 -74.80 -8.65
CA GLY A 160 7.24 -74.41 -9.99
C GLY A 160 6.08 -74.49 -10.97
N ASP A 161 6.23 -73.75 -12.06
CA ASP A 161 5.69 -74.07 -13.37
C ASP A 161 5.64 -75.60 -13.59
N ASP A 162 4.47 -76.21 -13.38
CA ASP A 162 4.00 -77.48 -13.97
C ASP A 162 2.84 -78.03 -13.11
N GLU A 163 1.63 -77.48 -13.25
CA GLU A 163 0.39 -78.21 -12.96
C GLU A 163 -0.55 -78.13 -14.17
N ASP A 164 -0.51 -79.18 -14.99
CA ASP A 164 -1.65 -79.55 -15.84
C ASP A 164 -2.95 -79.51 -15.01
N PRO A 165 -4.08 -79.05 -15.58
CA PRO A 165 -5.35 -79.02 -14.86
C PRO A 165 -5.71 -80.43 -14.39
N PRO A 166 -6.20 -80.61 -13.15
CA PRO A 166 -6.66 -81.92 -12.69
C PRO A 166 -7.77 -82.42 -13.62
N ILE A 167 -7.56 -83.62 -14.18
CA ILE A 167 -8.57 -84.31 -14.99
C ILE A 167 -9.82 -84.50 -14.12
N LEU A 168 -10.88 -83.78 -14.48
CA LEU A 168 -12.21 -83.84 -13.88
C LEU A 168 -12.76 -85.28 -13.92
N THR A 169 -12.85 -85.93 -12.76
CA THR A 169 -13.67 -87.13 -12.57
C THR A 169 -15.14 -86.75 -12.38
N GLY A 170 -16.02 -87.42 -13.11
CA GLY A 170 -17.39 -87.02 -13.44
C GLY A 170 -18.47 -86.96 -12.35
N ASP A 171 -18.13 -86.56 -11.12
CA ASP A 171 -19.12 -86.17 -10.09
C ASP A 171 -19.15 -84.64 -9.84
N ALA A 172 -18.25 -83.86 -10.46
CA ALA A 172 -18.15 -82.39 -10.29
C ALA A 172 -18.86 -81.57 -11.38
N LEU A 173 -19.66 -82.20 -12.26
CA LEU A 173 -20.32 -81.54 -13.40
C LEU A 173 -21.73 -81.00 -13.10
N GLU A 174 -22.18 -81.02 -11.84
CA GLU A 174 -23.52 -80.51 -11.44
C GLU A 174 -23.51 -79.17 -10.70
N GLY A 175 -22.34 -78.67 -10.22
CA GLY A 175 -22.23 -77.41 -9.49
C GLY A 175 -21.90 -76.19 -10.38
N ALA A 176 -22.16 -74.97 -9.88
CA ALA A 176 -21.81 -73.74 -10.60
C ALA A 176 -20.31 -73.44 -10.52
N GLN A 177 -19.75 -72.73 -11.50
CA GLN A 177 -18.35 -72.31 -11.54
C GLN A 177 -18.25 -70.79 -11.44
N PHE A 178 -17.38 -70.26 -10.57
CA PHE A 178 -16.98 -68.85 -10.58
C PHE A 178 -15.78 -68.70 -11.53
N ALA A 179 -16.04 -68.20 -12.74
CA ALA A 179 -15.00 -67.88 -13.72
C ALA A 179 -14.50 -66.45 -13.46
N VAL A 180 -13.28 -66.33 -12.95
CA VAL A 180 -12.62 -65.06 -12.62
C VAL A 180 -11.69 -64.68 -13.77
N PHE A 181 -11.81 -63.47 -14.29
CA PHE A 181 -11.05 -62.97 -15.44
C PHE A 181 -10.70 -61.49 -15.23
N ARG A 182 -9.74 -60.97 -16.01
CA ARG A 182 -9.41 -59.54 -15.98
C ARG A 182 -10.31 -58.76 -16.94
N ASP A 183 -10.81 -57.60 -16.50
CA ASP A 183 -11.54 -56.66 -17.36
C ASP A 183 -10.57 -55.84 -18.25
N GLU A 184 -11.11 -54.88 -18.99
CA GLU A 184 -10.34 -53.97 -19.86
C GLU A 184 -9.39 -53.03 -19.08
N HIS A 185 -9.63 -52.84 -17.78
CA HIS A 185 -8.82 -52.05 -16.86
C HIS A 185 -7.75 -52.90 -16.16
N GLY A 186 -7.78 -54.22 -16.33
CA GLY A 186 -6.87 -55.18 -15.71
C GLY A 186 -7.27 -55.60 -14.29
N ASP A 187 -8.45 -55.18 -13.83
CA ASP A 187 -9.02 -55.54 -12.54
C ASP A 187 -9.77 -56.89 -12.67
N TRP A 188 -9.85 -57.67 -11.60
CA TRP A 188 -10.46 -58.99 -11.57
C TRP A 188 -11.98 -58.91 -11.39
N THR A 189 -12.73 -59.50 -12.31
CA THR A 189 -14.19 -59.65 -12.29
C THR A 189 -14.53 -61.14 -12.36
N TRP A 190 -15.74 -61.53 -11.95
CA TRP A 190 -16.17 -62.92 -11.99
C TRP A 190 -17.58 -63.11 -12.53
N ASN A 191 -17.80 -64.25 -13.20
CA ASN A 191 -19.11 -64.73 -13.62
C ASN A 191 -19.44 -66.06 -12.96
N VAL A 192 -20.70 -66.26 -12.55
CA VAL A 192 -21.23 -67.56 -12.16
C VAL A 192 -21.73 -68.28 -13.40
N LEU A 193 -21.15 -69.43 -13.72
CA LEU A 193 -21.49 -70.27 -14.85
C LEU A 193 -22.16 -71.56 -14.37
N HIS A 194 -23.35 -71.87 -14.89
CA HIS A 194 -23.98 -73.18 -14.77
C HIS A 194 -24.70 -73.49 -16.08
N LEU A 195 -24.03 -74.23 -16.96
CA LEU A 195 -24.36 -74.42 -18.39
C LEU A 195 -24.33 -73.13 -19.24
N GLU A 196 -24.75 -72.00 -18.67
CA GLU A 196 -24.72 -70.63 -19.21
C GLU A 196 -24.26 -69.65 -18.12
N ALA A 197 -23.91 -68.42 -18.49
CA ALA A 197 -23.60 -67.39 -17.50
C ALA A 197 -24.91 -66.92 -16.86
N LEU A 198 -24.96 -67.00 -15.53
CA LEU A 198 -26.16 -66.68 -14.75
C LEU A 198 -26.01 -65.38 -13.97
N ALA A 199 -24.82 -65.08 -13.46
CA ALA A 199 -24.54 -63.89 -12.66
C ALA A 199 -23.17 -63.31 -12.97
N THR A 200 -23.01 -62.00 -12.78
CA THR A 200 -21.73 -61.30 -12.86
C THR A 200 -21.49 -60.44 -11.61
N SER A 201 -20.23 -60.21 -11.30
CA SER A 201 -19.80 -59.30 -10.24
C SER A 201 -20.11 -57.85 -10.60
N ASP A 202 -20.71 -57.11 -9.68
CA ASP A 202 -20.94 -55.66 -9.83
C ASP A 202 -19.63 -54.86 -9.81
N GLN A 203 -18.70 -55.22 -8.92
CA GLN A 203 -17.44 -54.52 -8.72
C GLN A 203 -16.25 -55.35 -9.21
N SER A 204 -15.26 -54.68 -9.78
CA SER A 204 -13.96 -55.28 -10.11
C SER A 204 -13.00 -55.15 -8.94
N ALA A 205 -12.16 -56.16 -8.75
CA ALA A 205 -11.22 -56.27 -7.65
C ALA A 205 -9.79 -56.12 -8.17
N VAL A 206 -9.04 -55.16 -7.62
CA VAL A 206 -7.67 -54.84 -8.09
C VAL A 206 -6.69 -56.00 -7.90
N THR A 207 -6.92 -56.85 -6.90
CA THR A 207 -6.06 -58.00 -6.61
C THR A 207 -6.82 -59.32 -6.63
N ARG A 208 -6.09 -60.39 -6.96
CA ARG A 208 -6.63 -61.76 -6.96
C ARG A 208 -7.19 -62.19 -5.59
N PRO A 209 -6.54 -61.85 -4.46
CA PRO A 209 -7.12 -62.06 -3.12
C PRO A 209 -8.43 -61.30 -2.88
N ASP A 210 -8.54 -60.06 -3.33
CA ASP A 210 -9.77 -59.26 -3.17
C ASP A 210 -10.92 -59.87 -3.97
N ALA A 211 -10.67 -60.30 -5.21
CA ALA A 211 -11.65 -61.00 -6.04
C ALA A 211 -12.14 -62.30 -5.38
N THR A 212 -11.22 -63.03 -4.76
CA THR A 212 -11.54 -64.26 -4.02
C THR A 212 -12.41 -63.95 -2.80
N ALA A 213 -12.07 -62.91 -2.04
CA ALA A 213 -12.84 -62.49 -0.88
C ALA A 213 -14.26 -62.02 -1.24
N ASP A 214 -14.43 -61.37 -2.40
CA ASP A 214 -15.75 -60.98 -2.91
C ASP A 214 -16.59 -62.18 -3.30
N ILE A 215 -16.01 -63.19 -3.96
CA ILE A 215 -16.69 -64.46 -4.28
C ILE A 215 -17.11 -65.18 -2.99
N GLU A 216 -16.21 -65.30 -2.01
CA GLU A 216 -16.52 -65.94 -0.72
C GLU A 216 -17.64 -65.21 0.03
N ARG A 217 -17.73 -63.87 -0.10
CA ARG A 217 -18.83 -63.07 0.46
C ARG A 217 -20.17 -63.41 -0.20
N VAL A 218 -20.21 -63.53 -1.52
CA VAL A 218 -21.41 -63.97 -2.25
C VAL A 218 -21.78 -65.40 -1.86
N GLN A 219 -20.84 -66.34 -1.89
CA GLN A 219 -21.10 -67.75 -1.56
C GLN A 219 -21.66 -67.93 -0.15
N SER A 220 -21.12 -67.20 0.83
CA SER A 220 -21.53 -67.31 2.23
C SER A 220 -22.91 -66.70 2.51
N ARG A 221 -23.36 -65.73 1.72
CA ARG A 221 -24.59 -64.95 1.99
C ARG A 221 -25.75 -65.24 1.03
N ILE A 222 -25.48 -65.73 -0.18
CA ILE A 222 -26.51 -65.96 -1.20
C ILE A 222 -27.54 -67.02 -0.80
N SER A 223 -27.12 -68.03 -0.03
CA SER A 223 -28.01 -69.09 0.48
C SER A 223 -29.12 -68.55 1.39
N SER A 224 -28.81 -67.53 2.19
CA SER A 224 -29.77 -66.88 3.10
C SER A 224 -30.55 -65.75 2.43
N ALA A 225 -30.23 -65.37 1.20
CA ALA A 225 -30.79 -64.17 0.60
C ALA A 225 -32.31 -64.21 0.46
N GLY A 226 -33.02 -63.18 0.94
CA GLY A 226 -34.47 -63.01 0.78
C GLY A 226 -34.87 -62.78 -0.69
N LEU A 227 -36.17 -62.82 -0.98
CA LEU A 227 -36.72 -62.33 -2.25
C LEU A 227 -37.54 -61.08 -1.94
N LEU A 228 -37.16 -59.96 -2.53
CA LEU A 228 -37.85 -58.68 -2.43
C LEU A 228 -38.46 -58.34 -3.80
N GLU A 229 -39.78 -58.50 -3.93
CA GLU A 229 -40.52 -58.15 -5.14
C GLU A 229 -41.34 -56.87 -4.87
N LEU A 230 -40.98 -55.80 -5.58
CA LEU A 230 -41.76 -54.57 -5.58
C LEU A 230 -42.98 -54.76 -6.48
N THR A 231 -44.17 -54.71 -5.87
CA THR A 231 -45.46 -54.77 -6.58
C THR A 231 -46.15 -53.40 -6.64
N THR A 232 -45.60 -52.43 -5.91
CA THR A 232 -45.97 -51.03 -5.85
C THR A 232 -44.71 -50.24 -5.48
N SER A 233 -44.76 -48.92 -5.65
CA SER A 233 -43.66 -48.04 -5.25
C SER A 233 -43.31 -48.21 -3.77
N ALA A 234 -42.05 -48.00 -3.41
CA ALA A 234 -41.63 -48.15 -2.03
C ALA A 234 -40.44 -47.26 -1.65
N PHE A 235 -40.48 -46.77 -0.41
CA PHE A 235 -39.33 -46.26 0.31
C PHE A 235 -38.56 -47.43 0.91
N ARG A 236 -37.31 -47.61 0.49
CA ARG A 236 -36.41 -48.66 0.98
C ARG A 236 -35.47 -48.06 2.00
N LEU A 237 -35.56 -48.49 3.24
CA LEU A 237 -34.67 -48.07 4.33
C LEU A 237 -33.61 -49.14 4.54
N TYR A 238 -32.35 -48.72 4.63
CA TYR A 238 -31.21 -49.62 4.89
C TYR A 238 -30.15 -48.95 5.76
N GLU A 239 -29.39 -49.74 6.50
CA GLU A 239 -28.28 -49.29 7.33
C GLU A 239 -26.98 -49.40 6.53
N ASP A 240 -26.29 -48.29 6.29
CA ASP A 240 -24.97 -48.25 5.66
C ASP A 240 -23.88 -48.83 6.59
N ARG A 241 -22.70 -49.13 6.05
CA ARG A 241 -21.59 -49.79 6.75
C ARG A 241 -21.06 -49.03 7.97
N ASP A 242 -21.29 -47.72 8.00
CA ASP A 242 -20.90 -46.84 9.10
C ASP A 242 -21.98 -46.74 10.21
N GLY A 243 -23.08 -47.50 10.09
CA GLY A 243 -24.19 -47.56 11.04
C GLY A 243 -25.23 -46.45 10.88
N SER A 244 -25.13 -45.66 9.81
CA SER A 244 -26.10 -44.64 9.46
C SER A 244 -27.19 -45.21 8.55
N TRP A 245 -28.40 -44.69 8.67
CA TRP A 245 -29.56 -45.10 7.90
C TRP A 245 -29.75 -44.19 6.69
N GLN A 246 -30.18 -44.78 5.58
CA GLN A 246 -30.50 -44.08 4.35
C GLN A 246 -31.81 -44.62 3.80
N TRP A 247 -32.44 -43.86 2.89
CA TRP A 247 -33.60 -44.35 2.16
C TRP A 247 -33.55 -43.99 0.67
N THR A 248 -34.10 -44.89 -0.16
CA THR A 248 -34.36 -44.65 -1.59
C THR A 248 -35.83 -44.86 -1.92
N LEU A 249 -36.38 -44.00 -2.78
CA LEU A 249 -37.74 -44.13 -3.31
C LEU A 249 -37.66 -44.81 -4.68
N ALA A 250 -38.33 -45.95 -4.78
CA ALA A 250 -38.39 -46.72 -6.01
C ALA A 250 -39.80 -46.87 -6.55
N ARG A 251 -39.93 -46.95 -7.87
CA ARG A 251 -41.16 -47.36 -8.58
C ARG A 251 -41.37 -48.87 -8.46
N ASP A 252 -42.52 -49.34 -8.93
CA ASP A 252 -42.89 -50.77 -8.97
C ASP A 252 -42.14 -51.59 -10.03
N ASP A 253 -41.42 -50.93 -10.94
CA ASP A 253 -40.47 -51.52 -11.88
C ASP A 253 -39.05 -51.63 -11.32
N GLY A 254 -38.81 -51.12 -10.11
CA GLY A 254 -37.52 -51.13 -9.43
C GLY A 254 -36.58 -49.97 -9.80
N SER A 255 -37.00 -49.03 -10.65
CA SER A 255 -36.25 -47.80 -10.91
C SER A 255 -36.26 -46.86 -9.70
N ILE A 256 -35.12 -46.21 -9.41
CA ILE A 256 -35.00 -45.26 -8.30
C ILE A 256 -35.34 -43.86 -8.82
N VAL A 257 -36.30 -43.20 -8.16
CA VAL A 257 -36.74 -41.85 -8.53
C VAL A 257 -36.19 -40.78 -7.60
N GLY A 258 -35.86 -41.14 -6.36
CA GLY A 258 -35.26 -40.21 -5.41
C GLY A 258 -34.59 -40.92 -4.24
N SER A 259 -33.79 -40.17 -3.50
CA SER A 259 -33.09 -40.65 -2.30
C SER A 259 -33.07 -39.57 -1.23
N CYS A 260 -32.78 -39.96 0.01
CA CYS A 260 -32.46 -39.01 1.07
C CYS A 260 -31.25 -38.16 0.69
N ALA A 261 -31.29 -36.88 1.07
CA ALA A 261 -30.19 -35.96 0.83
C ALA A 261 -29.02 -36.14 1.83
N GLY A 262 -29.28 -36.75 2.98
CA GLY A 262 -28.30 -37.00 4.04
C GLY A 262 -28.41 -38.40 4.62
N GLN A 263 -27.55 -38.69 5.59
CA GLN A 263 -27.57 -39.94 6.35
C GLN A 263 -28.16 -39.70 7.74
N PHE A 264 -28.91 -40.67 8.25
CA PHE A 264 -29.61 -40.57 9.52
C PHE A 264 -28.94 -41.44 10.58
N PRO A 265 -28.57 -40.93 11.76
CA PRO A 265 -28.01 -41.72 12.85
C PRO A 265 -28.87 -42.92 13.29
N THR A 266 -30.19 -42.83 13.11
CA THR A 266 -31.13 -43.86 13.54
C THR A 266 -32.18 -44.17 12.49
N ARG A 267 -32.71 -45.39 12.54
CA ARG A 267 -33.87 -45.84 11.75
C ARG A 267 -35.06 -44.89 11.90
N ASP A 268 -35.35 -44.48 13.12
CA ASP A 268 -36.51 -43.64 13.43
C ASP A 268 -36.39 -42.26 12.74
N GLU A 269 -35.18 -41.69 12.67
CA GLU A 269 -34.91 -40.43 11.94
C GLU A 269 -35.06 -40.59 10.43
N ALA A 270 -34.63 -41.73 9.86
CA ALA A 270 -34.86 -42.03 8.44
C ALA A 270 -36.36 -42.21 8.13
N GLU A 271 -37.10 -42.88 9.02
CA GLU A 271 -38.56 -43.06 8.90
C GLU A 271 -39.32 -41.73 9.06
N GLU A 272 -38.84 -40.83 9.92
CA GLU A 272 -39.35 -39.47 10.08
C GLU A 272 -39.14 -38.64 8.80
N SER A 273 -37.97 -38.74 8.17
CA SER A 273 -37.69 -38.09 6.87
C SER A 273 -38.63 -38.60 5.77
N VAL A 274 -38.87 -39.90 5.69
CA VAL A 274 -39.85 -40.48 4.75
C VAL A 274 -41.27 -40.00 5.06
N SER A 275 -41.64 -39.96 6.34
CA SER A 275 -42.96 -39.47 6.77
C SER A 275 -43.17 -38.01 6.39
N PHE A 276 -42.15 -37.16 6.59
CA PHE A 276 -42.16 -35.76 6.15
C PHE A 276 -42.39 -35.65 4.64
N LEU A 277 -41.65 -36.41 3.83
CA LEU A 277 -41.82 -36.43 2.37
C LEU A 277 -43.22 -36.92 1.97
N LYS A 278 -43.77 -37.94 2.62
CA LYS A 278 -45.13 -38.43 2.35
C LYS A 278 -46.22 -37.43 2.74
N ASP A 279 -46.03 -36.70 3.82
CA ASP A 279 -47.02 -35.75 4.35
C ASP A 279 -47.00 -34.41 3.60
N ARG A 280 -45.80 -33.93 3.21
CA ARG A 280 -45.61 -32.60 2.61
C ARG A 280 -45.34 -32.62 1.10
N GLY A 281 -44.64 -33.64 0.60
CA GLY A 281 -44.24 -33.74 -0.80
C GLY A 281 -45.40 -33.59 -1.78
N PRO A 282 -46.53 -34.31 -1.64
CA PRO A 282 -47.62 -34.24 -2.62
C PRO A 282 -48.24 -32.85 -2.81
N GLU A 283 -48.23 -32.01 -1.77
CA GLU A 283 -48.81 -30.65 -1.78
C GLU A 283 -47.75 -29.53 -1.80
N ALA A 284 -46.45 -29.85 -1.79
CA ALA A 284 -45.36 -28.88 -1.75
C ALA A 284 -45.38 -27.95 -2.97
N ASP A 285 -45.06 -26.67 -2.81
CA ASP A 285 -44.95 -25.73 -3.93
C ASP A 285 -43.70 -26.00 -4.77
N VAL A 286 -43.61 -25.43 -5.99
CA VAL A 286 -42.44 -25.57 -6.87
C VAL A 286 -41.72 -24.23 -6.98
N ILE A 287 -40.48 -24.18 -6.52
CA ILE A 287 -39.56 -23.04 -6.58
C ILE A 287 -38.64 -23.20 -7.79
N GLU A 288 -38.41 -22.10 -8.50
CA GLU A 288 -37.49 -21.99 -9.62
C GLU A 288 -36.64 -20.72 -9.42
N ILE A 289 -35.32 -20.89 -9.37
CA ILE A 289 -34.37 -19.78 -9.26
C ILE A 289 -33.73 -19.59 -10.64
N ASP A 290 -34.11 -18.55 -11.35
CA ASP A 290 -33.50 -18.18 -12.64
C ASP A 290 -32.28 -17.29 -12.40
N GLY A 291 -31.14 -17.91 -12.11
CA GLY A 291 -29.86 -17.26 -11.85
C GLY A 291 -29.70 -16.70 -10.44
N ALA A 292 -30.69 -16.00 -9.88
CA ALA A 292 -30.68 -15.52 -8.50
C ALA A 292 -32.08 -15.30 -7.93
N ALA A 293 -32.16 -15.24 -6.60
CA ALA A 293 -33.39 -14.95 -5.87
C ALA A 293 -33.12 -14.16 -4.59
N PHE A 294 -34.11 -13.38 -4.16
CA PHE A 294 -34.15 -12.80 -2.81
C PHE A 294 -34.90 -13.70 -1.85
N THR A 295 -34.26 -14.02 -0.72
CA THR A 295 -34.83 -14.77 0.39
C THR A 295 -35.07 -13.84 1.58
N TYR A 296 -36.08 -14.16 2.39
CA TYR A 296 -36.50 -13.34 3.52
C TYR A 296 -36.58 -14.17 4.79
N ASP A 297 -35.70 -13.87 5.74
CA ASP A 297 -35.61 -14.60 7.01
C ASP A 297 -36.04 -13.69 8.17
N SER A 298 -36.74 -14.25 9.14
CA SER A 298 -37.12 -13.54 10.37
C SER A 298 -36.32 -14.03 11.58
N ASP A 299 -35.70 -13.11 12.31
CA ASP A 299 -35.11 -13.33 13.64
C ASP A 299 -35.72 -12.36 14.64
N ARG A 300 -36.29 -12.88 15.74
CA ARG A 300 -36.91 -12.09 16.83
C ARG A 300 -37.90 -11.01 16.34
N ASP A 301 -38.79 -11.37 15.43
CA ASP A 301 -39.78 -10.46 14.81
C ASP A 301 -39.15 -9.33 13.96
N ARG A 302 -37.89 -9.49 13.52
CA ARG A 302 -37.21 -8.60 12.56
C ARG A 302 -36.83 -9.36 11.30
N TRP A 303 -37.04 -8.71 10.16
CA TRP A 303 -36.88 -9.30 8.84
C TRP A 303 -35.58 -8.85 8.18
N PHE A 304 -34.92 -9.78 7.51
CA PHE A 304 -33.70 -9.57 6.73
C PHE A 304 -33.89 -10.14 5.35
N TRP A 305 -33.24 -9.53 4.35
CA TRP A 305 -33.18 -10.07 3.00
C TRP A 305 -31.76 -10.54 2.69
N THR A 306 -31.66 -11.62 1.91
CA THR A 306 -30.40 -12.14 1.36
C THR A 306 -30.60 -12.42 -0.13
N LEU A 307 -29.66 -11.97 -0.95
CA LEU A 307 -29.57 -12.37 -2.36
C LEU A 307 -28.77 -13.67 -2.45
N ILE A 308 -29.35 -14.69 -3.06
CA ILE A 308 -28.70 -15.98 -3.33
C ILE A 308 -28.61 -16.22 -4.83
N ASP A 309 -27.59 -16.96 -5.28
CA ASP A 309 -27.51 -17.47 -6.65
C ASP A 309 -28.33 -18.77 -6.82
N ASP A 310 -28.28 -19.36 -8.02
CA ASP A 310 -28.91 -20.63 -8.41
C ASP A 310 -28.35 -21.87 -7.68
N GLU A 311 -27.13 -21.79 -7.14
CA GLU A 311 -26.53 -22.78 -6.24
C GLU A 311 -26.89 -22.52 -4.76
N ARG A 312 -27.69 -21.49 -4.48
CA ARG A 312 -28.04 -20.97 -3.15
C ARG A 312 -26.88 -20.43 -2.34
N ARG A 313 -25.79 -20.02 -2.98
CA ARG A 313 -24.69 -19.30 -2.32
C ARG A 313 -25.14 -17.88 -2.02
N PRO A 314 -24.99 -17.40 -0.77
CA PRO A 314 -25.36 -16.04 -0.42
C PRO A 314 -24.37 -15.05 -1.02
N MET A 315 -24.88 -14.11 -1.82
CA MET A 315 -24.08 -13.12 -2.53
C MET A 315 -24.07 -11.76 -1.85
N ALA A 316 -25.24 -11.32 -1.38
CA ALA A 316 -25.42 -10.03 -0.74
C ALA A 316 -26.45 -10.11 0.38
N ARG A 317 -26.28 -9.30 1.42
CA ARG A 317 -27.24 -9.21 2.53
C ARG A 317 -27.52 -7.76 2.90
N GLY A 318 -28.76 -7.48 3.28
CA GLY A 318 -29.15 -6.18 3.83
C GLY A 318 -28.41 -5.89 5.14
N ALA A 319 -27.90 -4.66 5.28
CA ALA A 319 -27.21 -4.22 6.49
C ALA A 319 -28.18 -3.92 7.65
N GLY A 320 -29.42 -3.55 7.34
CA GLY A 320 -30.46 -3.20 8.31
C GLY A 320 -31.50 -4.29 8.52
N ASP A 321 -32.20 -4.20 9.65
CA ASP A 321 -33.31 -5.09 10.01
C ASP A 321 -34.67 -4.38 9.82
N HIS A 322 -35.69 -5.10 9.37
CA HIS A 322 -36.99 -4.54 9.03
C HIS A 322 -38.07 -5.02 10.00
N PRO A 323 -39.12 -4.22 10.28
CA PRO A 323 -40.18 -4.62 11.21
C PRO A 323 -41.14 -5.66 10.61
N ASP A 324 -41.22 -5.75 9.28
CA ASP A 324 -42.08 -6.65 8.53
C ASP A 324 -41.40 -7.07 7.22
N GLN A 325 -41.93 -8.14 6.61
CA GLN A 325 -41.41 -8.71 5.36
C GLN A 325 -41.52 -7.69 4.20
N ASP A 326 -42.65 -6.98 4.08
CA ASP A 326 -42.86 -5.94 3.07
C ASP A 326 -41.75 -4.87 3.10
N GLY A 327 -41.28 -4.49 4.30
CA GLY A 327 -40.18 -3.57 4.49
C GLY A 327 -38.83 -4.12 4.01
N ALA A 328 -38.57 -5.41 4.24
CA ALA A 328 -37.38 -6.09 3.72
C ALA A 328 -37.43 -6.25 2.20
N GLU A 329 -38.60 -6.54 1.62
CA GLU A 329 -38.82 -6.62 0.18
C GLU A 329 -38.58 -5.27 -0.51
N ALA A 330 -39.09 -4.19 0.07
CA ALA A 330 -38.84 -2.83 -0.42
C ALA A 330 -37.35 -2.47 -0.37
N ALA A 331 -36.65 -2.90 0.68
CA ALA A 331 -35.21 -2.67 0.81
C ALA A 331 -34.38 -3.49 -0.20
N ALA A 332 -34.74 -4.75 -0.44
CA ALA A 332 -34.11 -5.59 -1.47
C ALA A 332 -34.30 -4.99 -2.88
N SER A 333 -35.50 -4.50 -3.19
CA SER A 333 -35.80 -3.82 -4.46
C SER A 333 -34.98 -2.53 -4.62
N SER A 334 -34.93 -1.71 -3.57
CA SER A 334 -34.10 -0.49 -3.56
C SER A 334 -32.62 -0.81 -3.68
N PHE A 335 -32.15 -1.92 -3.10
CA PHE A 335 -30.78 -2.39 -3.24
C PHE A 335 -30.48 -2.74 -4.71
N ALA A 336 -31.33 -3.53 -5.38
CA ALA A 336 -31.12 -3.91 -6.78
C ALA A 336 -31.07 -2.67 -7.70
N GLU A 337 -31.95 -1.70 -7.49
CA GLU A 337 -31.95 -0.43 -8.26
C GLU A 337 -30.69 0.41 -8.02
N ARG A 338 -30.28 0.58 -6.75
CA ARG A 338 -29.11 1.39 -6.40
C ARG A 338 -27.80 0.73 -6.81
N PHE A 339 -27.68 -0.58 -6.62
CA PHE A 339 -26.45 -1.33 -6.89
C PHE A 339 -26.12 -1.38 -8.39
N ASP A 340 -27.13 -1.42 -9.26
CA ASP A 340 -26.96 -1.35 -10.71
C ASP A 340 -26.28 -0.04 -11.16
N GLY A 341 -26.73 1.09 -10.59
CA GLY A 341 -26.18 2.42 -10.89
C GLY A 341 -24.96 2.84 -10.08
N ALA A 342 -24.65 2.12 -8.99
CA ALA A 342 -23.60 2.51 -8.06
C ALA A 342 -22.20 2.34 -8.67
N ARG A 343 -21.38 3.38 -8.56
CA ARG A 343 -19.96 3.32 -8.94
C ARG A 343 -19.19 2.50 -7.91
N VAL A 344 -18.19 1.76 -8.38
CA VAL A 344 -17.26 1.07 -7.47
C VAL A 344 -16.22 2.07 -7.00
N LEU A 345 -16.18 2.29 -5.68
CA LEU A 345 -15.23 3.13 -5.01
C LEU A 345 -14.10 2.26 -4.46
N ASP A 346 -12.90 2.49 -4.97
CA ASP A 346 -11.70 1.74 -4.64
C ASP A 346 -10.62 2.72 -4.17
N VAL A 347 -10.59 2.98 -2.86
CA VAL A 347 -9.63 3.90 -2.24
C VAL A 347 -8.51 3.07 -1.62
N GLU A 348 -7.30 3.15 -2.17
CA GLU A 348 -6.18 2.35 -1.67
C GLU A 348 -5.50 2.99 -0.45
N HIS A 349 -5.38 4.32 -0.45
CA HIS A 349 -4.66 5.06 0.57
C HIS A 349 -5.45 6.28 1.05
N VAL A 350 -5.78 7.16 0.11
CA VAL A 350 -6.48 8.41 0.34
C VAL A 350 -7.46 8.66 -0.80
N GLY A 351 -8.65 9.17 -0.49
CA GLY A 351 -9.63 9.62 -1.49
C GLY A 351 -10.16 11.02 -1.14
N ILE A 352 -10.68 11.74 -2.12
CA ILE A 352 -11.28 13.07 -1.90
C ILE A 352 -12.75 13.03 -2.30
N GLU A 353 -13.64 13.16 -1.32
CA GLU A 353 -15.09 13.21 -1.54
C GLU A 353 -15.56 14.65 -1.66
N LEU A 354 -16.27 14.95 -2.74
CA LEU A 354 -17.08 16.16 -2.92
C LEU A 354 -18.51 15.88 -2.43
N TYR A 355 -19.00 16.64 -1.46
CA TYR A 355 -20.30 16.41 -0.83
C TYR A 355 -21.07 17.72 -0.59
N GLU A 356 -22.38 17.63 -0.42
CA GLU A 356 -23.25 18.79 -0.15
C GLU A 356 -23.33 19.05 1.36
N ARG A 357 -22.98 20.27 1.78
CA ARG A 357 -23.02 20.76 3.17
C ARG A 357 -23.95 21.97 3.24
N GLU A 358 -25.13 21.80 3.86
CA GLU A 358 -26.13 22.86 4.06
C GLU A 358 -26.56 23.62 2.79
N ALA A 359 -26.64 22.92 1.64
CA ALA A 359 -26.96 23.43 0.30
C ALA A 359 -25.81 24.09 -0.49
N ASP A 360 -24.62 24.15 0.11
CA ASP A 360 -23.36 24.47 -0.59
C ASP A 360 -22.51 23.19 -0.75
N TRP A 361 -21.41 23.27 -1.48
CA TRP A 361 -20.49 22.16 -1.70
C TRP A 361 -19.30 22.24 -0.77
N ALA A 362 -18.79 21.11 -0.31
CA ALA A 362 -17.58 20.98 0.47
C ALA A 362 -16.78 19.80 -0.07
N TRP A 363 -15.51 19.70 0.33
CA TRP A 363 -14.70 18.53 0.06
C TRP A 363 -14.11 17.99 1.35
N ARG A 364 -13.85 16.69 1.38
CA ARG A 364 -13.19 16.04 2.52
C ARG A 364 -12.28 14.93 2.04
N VAL A 365 -11.24 14.69 2.82
CA VAL A 365 -10.30 13.60 2.60
C VAL A 365 -10.78 12.39 3.39
N VAL A 366 -10.70 11.21 2.77
CA VAL A 366 -10.94 9.91 3.40
C VAL A 366 -9.70 9.03 3.35
N ASP A 367 -9.57 8.14 4.34
CA ASP A 367 -8.58 7.07 4.32
C ASP A 367 -8.99 5.90 3.40
N GLY A 368 -8.13 4.87 3.30
CA GLY A 368 -8.40 3.65 2.53
C GLY A 368 -9.58 2.80 3.02
N ASP A 369 -10.10 3.07 4.23
CA ASP A 369 -11.32 2.45 4.75
C ASP A 369 -12.57 3.32 4.49
N ASP A 370 -12.44 4.39 3.69
CA ASP A 370 -13.45 5.41 3.45
C ASP A 370 -13.96 6.08 4.75
N ARG A 371 -13.04 6.39 5.68
CA ARG A 371 -13.34 7.19 6.88
C ARG A 371 -12.89 8.62 6.68
N PRO A 372 -13.74 9.64 6.95
CA PRO A 372 -13.33 11.04 6.89
C PRO A 372 -12.19 11.33 7.87
N VAL A 373 -11.08 11.86 7.36
CA VAL A 373 -9.90 12.23 8.14
C VAL A 373 -9.63 13.74 8.15
N MET A 374 -10.17 14.49 7.19
CA MET A 374 -10.03 15.94 7.08
C MET A 374 -11.20 16.52 6.28
N ASP A 375 -11.65 17.73 6.61
CA ASP A 375 -12.77 18.41 5.95
C ASP A 375 -12.38 19.85 5.58
N SER A 376 -12.90 20.34 4.45
CA SER A 376 -12.70 21.73 4.02
C SER A 376 -13.35 22.70 5.00
N THR A 377 -12.63 23.77 5.34
CA THR A 377 -13.12 24.79 6.26
C THR A 377 -14.26 25.58 5.61
N ASP A 378 -14.02 26.13 4.42
CA ASP A 378 -14.99 26.94 3.69
C ASP A 378 -15.85 26.15 2.68
N PRO A 379 -17.13 26.51 2.53
CA PRO A 379 -17.99 25.93 1.50
C PRO A 379 -17.79 26.61 0.13
N PHE A 380 -18.24 25.94 -0.92
CA PHE A 380 -18.15 26.34 -2.32
C PHE A 380 -19.54 26.45 -2.95
N ASP A 381 -19.75 27.46 -3.80
CA ASP A 381 -21.05 27.73 -4.43
C ASP A 381 -21.53 26.58 -5.34
N SER A 382 -20.61 25.77 -5.88
CA SER A 382 -20.94 24.64 -6.74
C SER A 382 -19.94 23.49 -6.62
N ARG A 383 -20.39 22.28 -6.99
CA ARG A 383 -19.52 21.09 -7.10
C ARG A 383 -18.26 21.36 -7.91
N ARG A 384 -18.40 22.13 -8.99
CA ARG A 384 -17.30 22.44 -9.91
C ARG A 384 -16.27 23.35 -9.25
N ASP A 385 -16.69 24.25 -8.36
CA ASP A 385 -15.79 25.13 -7.63
C ASP A 385 -15.04 24.35 -6.55
N ALA A 386 -15.72 23.43 -5.85
CA ALA A 386 -15.07 22.50 -4.92
C ALA A 386 -14.07 21.58 -5.64
N GLU A 387 -14.43 21.05 -6.81
CA GLU A 387 -13.54 20.22 -7.64
C GLU A 387 -12.30 21.01 -8.11
N ALA A 388 -12.47 22.26 -8.55
CA ALA A 388 -11.37 23.13 -8.95
C ALA A 388 -10.44 23.47 -7.78
N ALA A 389 -10.99 23.67 -6.57
CA ALA A 389 -10.21 23.88 -5.37
C ALA A 389 -9.38 22.64 -5.01
N VAL A 390 -9.96 21.45 -5.13
CA VAL A 390 -9.24 20.17 -4.94
C VAL A 390 -8.15 19.99 -6.00
N GLU A 391 -8.41 20.28 -7.27
CA GLU A 391 -7.41 20.16 -8.35
C GLU A 391 -6.19 21.07 -8.13
N ALA A 392 -6.43 22.30 -7.66
CA ALA A 392 -5.36 23.21 -7.26
C ALA A 392 -4.61 22.67 -6.03
N LEU A 393 -5.34 22.23 -4.99
CA LEU A 393 -4.77 21.71 -3.76
C LEU A 393 -3.85 20.50 -3.97
N VAL A 394 -4.28 19.52 -4.77
CA VAL A 394 -3.55 18.25 -4.98
C VAL A 394 -2.14 18.50 -5.53
N SER A 395 -1.99 19.46 -6.44
CA SER A 395 -0.70 19.79 -7.07
C SER A 395 0.27 20.43 -6.09
N GLU A 396 -0.24 21.30 -5.21
CA GLU A 396 0.57 22.04 -4.23
C GLU A 396 0.92 21.18 -3.01
N LEU A 397 0.03 20.26 -2.63
CA LEU A 397 0.20 19.42 -1.43
C LEU A 397 1.33 18.39 -1.58
N GLU A 398 1.70 17.97 -2.80
CA GLU A 398 2.81 17.03 -3.03
C GLU A 398 4.16 17.58 -2.51
N THR A 399 4.31 18.90 -2.50
CA THR A 399 5.52 19.61 -2.06
C THR A 399 5.30 20.51 -0.86
N ALA A 400 4.15 20.40 -0.19
CA ALA A 400 3.84 21.21 0.97
C ALA A 400 4.87 21.00 2.10
N SER A 401 5.18 22.08 2.80
CA SER A 401 6.03 21.99 3.99
C SER A 401 5.20 21.65 5.22
N ILE A 402 5.76 20.80 6.08
CA ILE A 402 5.15 20.45 7.37
C ILE A 402 5.78 21.31 8.48
N VAL A 403 5.00 22.25 8.99
CA VAL A 403 5.35 23.13 10.12
C VAL A 403 4.61 22.72 11.40
N VAL A 404 5.03 23.23 12.55
CA VAL A 404 4.47 22.88 13.87
C VAL A 404 4.04 24.15 14.59
N ALA A 405 2.76 24.20 14.99
CA ALA A 405 2.24 25.28 15.82
C ALA A 405 2.99 25.36 17.15
N GLY A 406 3.39 26.56 17.53
CA GLY A 406 4.18 26.79 18.76
C GLY A 406 5.69 26.66 18.58
N GLU A 407 6.18 26.23 17.42
CA GLU A 407 7.60 26.28 17.08
C GLU A 407 7.88 27.50 16.20
N PRO A 408 8.82 28.39 16.58
CA PRO A 408 9.22 29.49 15.72
C PRO A 408 9.73 29.02 14.36
N ALA A 409 9.33 29.73 13.31
CA ALA A 409 9.65 29.35 11.93
C ALA A 409 9.88 30.58 11.03
N TYR A 410 10.91 30.52 10.21
CA TYR A 410 11.06 31.37 9.03
C TYR A 410 10.30 30.71 7.88
N GLU A 411 9.26 31.38 7.39
CA GLU A 411 8.46 30.93 6.25
C GLU A 411 8.87 31.73 5.02
N LEU A 412 9.47 31.06 4.04
CA LEU A 412 9.97 31.64 2.79
C LEU A 412 8.94 31.35 1.69
N TYR A 413 8.34 32.37 1.09
CA TYR A 413 7.22 32.22 0.16
C TYR A 413 7.35 33.13 -1.07
N GLU A 414 6.73 32.72 -2.17
CA GLU A 414 6.72 33.46 -3.43
C GLU A 414 5.42 34.27 -3.58
N VAL A 415 5.54 35.50 -4.09
CA VAL A 415 4.43 36.36 -4.52
C VAL A 415 4.74 36.83 -5.94
N GLY A 416 4.07 36.24 -6.92
CA GLY A 416 4.30 36.58 -8.32
C GLY A 416 5.62 36.01 -8.84
N SER A 417 6.65 36.86 -8.99
CA SER A 417 8.01 36.45 -9.37
C SER A 417 9.04 36.69 -8.27
N ASP A 418 8.57 37.18 -7.13
CA ASP A 418 9.41 37.71 -6.07
C ASP A 418 9.20 36.93 -4.78
N TRP A 419 10.27 36.82 -4.01
CA TRP A 419 10.35 36.02 -2.80
C TRP A 419 10.35 36.90 -1.57
N ASN A 420 9.68 36.40 -0.53
CA ASN A 420 9.57 37.04 0.78
C ASN A 420 9.81 36.01 1.88
N TRP A 421 10.20 36.48 3.06
CA TRP A 421 10.22 35.66 4.26
C TRP A 421 9.49 36.37 5.40
N ARG A 422 8.84 35.58 6.25
CA ARG A 422 8.27 36.04 7.52
C ARG A 422 8.72 35.14 8.66
N LEU A 423 8.95 35.70 9.83
CA LEU A 423 9.27 34.97 11.05
C LEU A 423 8.01 34.85 11.91
N ILE A 424 7.56 33.62 12.10
CA ILE A 424 6.42 33.25 12.95
C ILE A 424 6.94 32.90 14.34
N ASP A 425 6.28 33.40 15.38
CA ASP A 425 6.60 33.07 16.78
C ASP A 425 5.80 31.88 17.34
N GLU A 426 6.05 31.51 18.60
CA GLU A 426 5.33 30.43 19.27
C GLU A 426 3.82 30.68 19.46
N THR A 427 3.33 31.89 19.18
CA THR A 427 1.91 32.25 19.23
C THR A 427 1.26 32.28 17.85
N GLU A 428 1.99 31.87 16.81
CA GLU A 428 1.61 31.95 15.39
C GLU A 428 1.51 33.37 14.85
N SER A 429 2.09 34.36 15.54
CA SER A 429 2.11 35.75 15.09
C SER A 429 3.34 36.00 14.23
N THR A 430 3.18 36.75 13.14
CA THR A 430 4.33 37.25 12.36
C THR A 430 5.02 38.36 13.14
N VAL A 431 6.27 38.15 13.53
CA VAL A 431 7.05 39.12 14.32
C VAL A 431 8.08 39.88 13.49
N ALA A 432 8.49 39.34 12.34
CA ALA A 432 9.43 40.00 11.42
C ALA A 432 9.18 39.57 9.99
N ARG A 433 9.56 40.40 9.01
CA ARG A 433 9.62 40.04 7.59
C ARG A 433 10.70 40.82 6.85
N ASN A 434 11.05 40.39 5.64
CA ASN A 434 11.86 41.22 4.74
C ASN A 434 11.10 42.49 4.31
N PRO A 435 11.80 43.64 4.17
CA PRO A 435 11.18 44.90 3.78
C PRO A 435 10.85 44.98 2.29
N ALA A 436 11.63 44.31 1.45
CA ALA A 436 11.51 44.37 -0.01
C ALA A 436 11.57 42.98 -0.62
N GLU A 437 10.75 42.80 -1.65
CA GLU A 437 10.68 41.63 -2.51
C GLU A 437 12.06 41.30 -3.13
N VAL A 438 12.45 40.02 -3.08
CA VAL A 438 13.75 39.55 -3.55
C VAL A 438 13.57 38.64 -4.77
N SER A 439 14.39 38.80 -5.81
CA SER A 439 14.16 38.13 -7.09
C SER A 439 14.46 36.62 -7.14
N SER A 440 14.91 36.01 -6.05
CA SER A 440 15.24 34.58 -6.02
C SER A 440 15.13 33.97 -4.62
N GLU A 441 14.83 32.66 -4.60
CA GLU A 441 14.81 31.82 -3.40
C GLU A 441 16.16 31.83 -2.65
N GLU A 442 17.29 31.79 -3.38
CA GLU A 442 18.63 31.81 -2.78
C GLU A 442 18.88 33.12 -2.02
N ALA A 443 18.49 34.25 -2.60
CA ALA A 443 18.69 35.55 -1.97
C ALA A 443 17.74 35.78 -0.79
N VAL A 444 16.47 35.34 -0.87
CA VAL A 444 15.57 35.44 0.30
C VAL A 444 16.04 34.54 1.45
N THR A 445 16.58 33.36 1.13
CA THR A 445 17.18 32.44 2.11
C THR A 445 18.37 33.09 2.80
N GLU A 446 19.27 33.70 2.03
CA GLU A 446 20.43 34.40 2.56
C GLU A 446 20.01 35.53 3.52
N THR A 447 19.03 36.36 3.15
CA THR A 447 18.56 37.43 4.04
C THR A 447 17.94 36.91 5.34
N ALA A 448 17.20 35.80 5.30
CA ALA A 448 16.66 35.15 6.50
C ALA A 448 17.78 34.58 7.39
N GLU A 449 18.81 33.96 6.80
CA GLU A 449 20.00 33.45 7.51
C GLU A 449 20.81 34.58 8.16
N GLN A 450 20.99 35.69 7.44
CA GLN A 450 21.67 36.89 7.94
C GLN A 450 20.92 37.47 9.14
N PHE A 451 19.58 37.59 9.07
CA PHE A 451 18.78 38.04 10.22
C PHE A 451 18.89 37.07 11.40
N ALA A 452 18.69 35.77 11.17
CA ALA A 452 18.79 34.74 12.21
C ALA A 452 20.14 34.72 12.93
N SER A 453 21.23 34.87 12.17
CA SER A 453 22.61 34.80 12.69
C SER A 453 23.02 36.06 13.46
N ASN A 454 22.53 37.23 13.05
CA ASN A 454 22.96 38.51 13.61
C ASN A 454 22.01 39.06 14.69
N ALA A 455 20.73 38.68 14.69
CA ALA A 455 19.73 39.24 15.60
C ALA A 455 20.12 39.12 17.07
N GLN A 456 20.72 38.00 17.49
CA GLN A 456 21.07 37.75 18.89
C GLN A 456 22.12 38.72 19.45
N THR A 457 23.05 39.18 18.62
CA THR A 457 24.14 40.08 19.03
C THR A 457 23.90 41.53 18.68
N ALA A 458 22.96 41.80 17.76
CA ALA A 458 22.67 43.14 17.27
C ALA A 458 22.33 44.13 18.40
N GLU A 459 22.93 45.31 18.36
CA GLU A 459 22.64 46.39 19.32
C GLU A 459 21.30 47.05 18.99
N VAL A 460 20.62 47.65 19.99
CA VAL A 460 19.49 48.53 19.72
C VAL A 460 19.96 49.97 19.65
N ALA A 461 19.75 50.64 18.52
CA ALA A 461 20.34 51.92 18.16
C ALA A 461 19.29 52.88 17.59
N GLU A 462 19.15 54.07 18.15
CA GLU A 462 18.18 55.08 17.68
C GLU A 462 18.93 56.25 17.03
N ILE A 463 18.38 56.77 15.93
CA ILE A 463 18.90 57.95 15.23
C ILE A 463 17.89 59.08 15.46
N ASP A 464 18.30 60.14 16.17
CA ASP A 464 17.40 61.26 16.51
C ASP A 464 17.05 62.14 15.30
N ALA A 465 18.04 62.45 14.46
CA ALA A 465 17.87 63.28 13.27
C ALA A 465 18.82 62.82 12.16
N ALA A 466 20.12 62.74 12.49
CA ALA A 466 21.13 62.09 11.69
C ALA A 466 22.27 61.56 12.57
N GLU A 467 23.00 60.57 12.06
CA GLU A 467 24.18 59.97 12.70
C GLU A 467 25.19 59.57 11.62
N TYR A 468 26.49 59.75 11.89
CA TYR A 468 27.54 59.16 11.08
C TYR A 468 27.73 57.70 11.47
N GLU A 469 27.62 56.79 10.53
CA GLU A 469 27.89 55.36 10.68
C GLU A 469 29.23 55.03 10.02
N VAL A 470 30.16 54.47 10.79
CA VAL A 470 31.46 53.97 10.34
C VAL A 470 31.40 52.45 10.30
N TYR A 471 31.60 51.84 9.14
CA TYR A 471 31.32 50.42 8.91
C TYR A 471 32.42 49.75 8.06
N PRO A 472 32.70 48.45 8.26
CA PRO A 472 33.60 47.69 7.40
C PRO A 472 32.90 47.33 6.08
N ALA A 473 33.65 47.33 4.98
CA ALA A 473 33.21 46.77 3.70
C ALA A 473 33.16 45.23 3.79
N PRO A 474 32.20 44.58 3.10
CA PRO A 474 32.07 43.13 3.12
C PRO A 474 33.31 42.45 2.52
N GLU A 475 33.84 41.42 3.20
CA GLU A 475 35.01 40.66 2.72
C GLU A 475 34.70 40.00 1.36
N GLY A 476 35.40 40.44 0.30
CA GLY A 476 35.32 39.82 -1.03
C GLY A 476 34.78 40.70 -2.15
N VAL A 477 34.29 41.90 -1.84
CA VAL A 477 34.04 42.94 -2.86
C VAL A 477 35.32 43.78 -2.97
N THR A 478 36.24 43.40 -3.87
CA THR A 478 37.13 44.42 -4.44
C THR A 478 36.20 45.46 -5.04
N ALA A 479 36.14 46.65 -4.45
CA ALA A 479 35.36 47.76 -4.97
C ALA A 479 35.53 47.76 -6.49
N ALA A 480 34.43 47.62 -7.22
CA ALA A 480 34.42 48.02 -8.60
C ALA A 480 34.70 49.51 -8.55
N SER A 481 35.99 49.87 -8.59
CA SER A 481 36.42 51.19 -8.98
C SER A 481 35.70 51.45 -10.28
N GLY A 482 34.65 52.27 -10.24
CA GLY A 482 34.12 52.94 -11.41
C GLY A 482 35.23 53.82 -11.95
N THR A 483 36.21 53.20 -12.60
CA THR A 483 37.11 53.89 -13.50
C THR A 483 36.29 54.13 -14.75
N ASP A 484 35.42 55.13 -14.71
CA ASP A 484 35.23 55.95 -15.90
C ASP A 484 36.34 57.01 -15.92
N ASP A 485 37.57 56.52 -16.06
CA ASP A 485 38.70 57.35 -16.46
C ASP A 485 38.65 57.40 -17.99
N SER A 486 37.67 58.13 -18.51
CA SER A 486 37.56 58.44 -19.93
C SER A 486 38.64 59.47 -20.32
N LEU A 487 39.90 59.05 -20.29
CA LEU A 487 40.99 59.71 -21.00
C LEU A 487 41.68 58.75 -21.99
N PRO A 488 41.90 59.17 -23.24
CA PRO A 488 42.39 58.28 -24.28
C PRO A 488 43.85 57.92 -24.05
N ALA A 489 44.10 56.64 -23.77
CA ALA A 489 45.43 56.05 -23.70
C ALA A 489 46.25 56.33 -24.98
N SER A 490 47.33 57.10 -24.85
CA SER A 490 48.41 57.15 -25.85
C SER A 490 49.40 56.02 -25.62
N VAL A 491 49.59 55.22 -26.67
CA VAL A 491 50.52 54.10 -26.80
C VAL A 491 51.97 54.58 -26.79
N GLU A 492 52.87 53.95 -26.01
CA GLU A 492 54.22 53.48 -26.43
C GLU A 492 55.01 52.77 -25.29
N GLU A 493 55.79 51.74 -25.67
CA GLU A 493 56.65 50.90 -24.81
C GLU A 493 57.79 51.66 -24.09
N PRO A 494 58.26 51.21 -22.91
CA PRO A 494 59.38 51.85 -22.22
C PRO A 494 60.73 51.37 -22.75
N ALA A 495 61.56 52.33 -23.19
CA ALA A 495 63.00 52.17 -23.31
C ALA A 495 63.72 52.65 -22.05
N ARG A 496 64.65 51.82 -21.59
CA ARG A 496 65.57 52.01 -20.44
C ARG A 496 66.48 53.25 -20.57
N ALA A 497 66.61 54.03 -19.48
CA ALA A 497 67.86 54.64 -18.95
C ALA A 497 67.51 55.41 -17.64
N ASP A 498 67.98 54.99 -16.47
CA ASP A 498 69.23 55.38 -15.80
C ASP A 498 69.22 56.77 -15.12
N GLY A 499 69.15 56.75 -13.78
CA GLY A 499 69.86 57.68 -12.90
C GLY A 499 69.11 58.92 -12.40
N GLY A 500 68.60 58.86 -11.17
CA GLY A 500 68.20 60.07 -10.43
C GLY A 500 67.66 59.74 -9.04
N THR A 501 68.36 60.18 -8.01
CA THR A 501 68.12 59.93 -6.58
C THR A 501 66.79 60.53 -6.09
N THR A 502 65.91 59.70 -5.53
CA THR A 502 64.78 60.15 -4.70
C THR A 502 64.85 59.47 -3.34
N LEU A 503 64.62 60.27 -2.30
CA LEU A 503 64.80 59.97 -0.90
C LEU A 503 63.76 58.95 -0.44
N GLU A 504 64.23 57.86 0.19
CA GLU A 504 63.39 56.96 0.99
C GLU A 504 62.76 57.74 2.15
N TYR A 505 61.46 58.00 2.07
CA TYR A 505 60.62 57.96 3.27
C TYR A 505 60.16 56.51 3.40
N ALA A 506 60.45 55.90 4.53
CA ALA A 506 59.92 54.60 4.86
C ALA A 506 58.42 54.77 5.14
N GLU A 507 57.59 54.38 4.19
CA GLU A 507 56.23 53.95 4.46
C GLU A 507 56.34 52.59 5.16
N ASP A 508 55.77 52.51 6.36
CA ASP A 508 55.51 51.24 7.03
C ASP A 508 54.48 50.50 6.17
N ASP A 509 54.96 49.62 5.28
CA ASP A 509 54.19 48.50 4.75
C ASP A 509 53.85 47.54 5.91
N ALA A 510 52.91 47.94 6.76
CA ALA A 510 52.11 46.99 7.51
C ALA A 510 51.10 46.43 6.51
N GLU A 511 51.19 45.14 6.17
CA GLU A 511 50.11 44.41 5.50
C GLU A 511 48.82 44.63 6.32
N ALA A 512 47.98 45.59 5.92
CA ALA A 512 46.68 45.83 6.51
C ALA A 512 45.87 44.54 6.33
N THR A 513 45.73 43.78 7.42
CA THR A 513 45.17 42.43 7.39
C THR A 513 43.67 42.43 7.73
N GLY A 514 43.00 43.58 7.66
CA GLY A 514 41.60 43.78 8.02
C GLY A 514 40.77 44.36 6.86
N PRO A 515 39.44 44.39 6.98
CA PRO A 515 38.55 44.94 5.95
C PRO A 515 38.76 46.45 5.83
N ASP A 516 38.54 46.98 4.63
CA ASP A 516 38.44 48.42 4.38
C ASP A 516 37.21 49.00 5.10
N TRP A 517 37.30 50.23 5.59
CA TRP A 517 36.24 50.91 6.34
C TRP A 517 35.72 52.11 5.58
N HIS A 518 34.41 52.31 5.62
CA HIS A 518 33.73 53.46 5.05
C HIS A 518 32.95 54.21 6.12
N TRP A 519 32.51 55.42 5.79
CA TRP A 519 31.56 56.16 6.61
C TRP A 519 30.41 56.69 5.77
N ARG A 520 29.23 56.80 6.39
CA ARG A 520 28.04 57.45 5.82
C ARG A 520 27.35 58.31 6.87
N LEU A 521 26.84 59.47 6.49
CA LEU A 521 25.92 60.26 7.29
C LEU A 521 24.51 59.87 6.91
N VAL A 522 23.74 59.37 7.86
CA VAL A 522 22.41 58.80 7.61
C VAL A 522 21.37 59.43 8.52
N THR A 523 20.18 59.71 7.98
CA THR A 523 19.04 60.26 8.74
C THR A 523 18.26 59.17 9.49
N GLU A 524 17.28 59.57 10.33
CA GLU A 524 16.35 58.62 10.98
C GLU A 524 15.64 57.72 9.95
N ASP A 525 15.20 58.30 8.83
CA ASP A 525 14.53 57.57 7.75
C ASP A 525 15.47 56.70 6.91
N ARG A 526 16.78 56.75 7.19
CA ARG A 526 17.85 56.04 6.50
C ARG A 526 18.23 56.60 5.13
N ASP A 527 17.86 57.84 4.84
CA ASP A 527 18.42 58.57 3.70
C ASP A 527 19.90 58.86 3.96
N ILE A 528 20.76 58.47 3.01
CA ILE A 528 22.18 58.81 3.06
C ILE A 528 22.35 60.26 2.59
N VAL A 529 22.86 61.10 3.48
CA VAL A 529 23.11 62.52 3.22
C VAL A 529 24.49 62.71 2.59
N ALA A 530 25.50 62.00 3.09
CA ALA A 530 26.87 62.07 2.60
C ALA A 530 27.59 60.75 2.85
N ALA A 531 28.54 60.37 2.00
CA ALA A 531 29.35 59.17 2.17
C ALA A 531 30.85 59.40 1.89
N SER A 532 31.68 58.50 2.39
CA SER A 532 33.11 58.47 2.10
C SER A 532 33.35 58.08 0.64
N THR A 533 34.24 58.82 -0.03
CA THR A 533 34.64 58.56 -1.42
C THR A 533 35.77 57.54 -1.53
N GLU A 534 36.46 57.26 -0.42
CA GLU A 534 37.57 56.33 -0.34
C GLU A 534 37.44 55.37 0.86
N PRO A 535 38.02 54.16 0.76
CA PRO A 535 38.17 53.26 1.89
C PRO A 535 39.21 53.76 2.89
N HIS A 536 39.06 53.35 4.14
CA HIS A 536 39.95 53.65 5.25
C HIS A 536 40.47 52.35 5.89
N GLY A 537 41.71 52.35 6.38
CA GLY A 537 42.33 51.11 6.90
C GLY A 537 41.70 50.56 8.19
N ASP A 538 41.00 51.40 8.94
CA ASP A 538 40.30 51.05 10.18
C ASP A 538 39.21 52.07 10.54
N ALA A 539 38.38 51.72 11.53
CA ALA A 539 37.29 52.58 12.03
C ALA A 539 37.78 53.92 12.61
N GLU A 540 38.97 53.98 13.20
CA GLU A 540 39.53 55.20 13.80
C GLU A 540 39.89 56.19 12.67
N THR A 541 40.53 55.70 11.61
CA THR A 541 40.88 56.47 10.41
C THR A 541 39.65 56.98 9.67
N ALA A 542 38.59 56.17 9.55
CA ALA A 542 37.31 56.61 8.99
C ALA A 542 36.65 57.69 9.87
N THR A 543 36.77 57.59 11.19
CA THR A 543 36.28 58.61 12.12
C THR A 543 37.07 59.93 11.99
N GLU A 544 38.39 59.86 11.84
CA GLU A 544 39.22 61.03 11.55
C GLU A 544 38.86 61.70 10.21
N ALA A 545 38.46 60.91 9.20
CA ALA A 545 37.96 61.44 7.94
C ALA A 545 36.66 62.24 8.13
N ILE A 546 35.75 61.77 8.99
CA ILE A 546 34.53 62.53 9.35
C ILE A 546 34.91 63.89 9.98
N GLU A 547 35.86 63.92 10.91
CA GLU A 547 36.29 65.19 11.53
C GLU A 547 36.90 66.16 10.49
N ARG A 548 37.62 65.64 9.49
CA ARG A 548 38.09 66.45 8.35
C ARG A 548 36.93 67.00 7.55
N VAL A 549 35.92 66.18 7.22
CA VAL A 549 34.73 66.61 6.50
C VAL A 549 33.97 67.68 7.30
N ARG A 550 33.82 67.54 8.62
CA ARG A 550 33.21 68.56 9.47
C ARG A 550 33.93 69.90 9.39
N GLN A 551 35.26 69.88 9.49
CA GLN A 551 36.05 71.11 9.39
C GLN A 551 35.95 71.74 8.00
N GLN A 552 36.11 70.92 6.96
CA GLN A 552 36.15 71.36 5.58
C GLN A 552 34.79 71.86 5.10
N ALA A 553 33.70 71.13 5.36
CA ALA A 553 32.35 71.55 4.98
C ALA A 553 31.92 72.85 5.69
N ALA A 554 32.32 73.06 6.95
CA ALA A 554 32.00 74.28 7.69
C ALA A 554 32.70 75.54 7.13
N GLU A 555 33.85 75.35 6.50
CA GLU A 555 34.65 76.41 5.86
C GLU A 555 34.47 76.45 4.33
N ALA A 556 33.66 75.54 3.77
CA ALA A 556 33.56 75.36 2.33
C ALA A 556 32.71 76.42 1.66
N ASP A 557 33.25 77.01 0.59
CA ASP A 557 32.51 77.87 -0.31
C ASP A 557 31.78 77.02 -1.36
N LEU A 558 30.54 77.39 -1.70
CA LEU A 558 29.83 76.80 -2.83
C LEU A 558 30.35 77.40 -4.13
N ILE A 559 30.87 76.55 -5.01
CA ILE A 559 31.31 76.95 -6.34
C ILE A 559 30.09 76.98 -7.28
N GLU A 560 29.69 78.17 -7.70
CA GLU A 560 28.65 78.39 -8.71
C GLU A 560 29.26 79.06 -9.94
N PHE A 561 29.17 78.41 -11.10
CA PHE A 561 29.65 78.97 -12.37
C PHE A 561 28.50 79.47 -13.25
N GLU A 562 28.70 80.63 -13.89
CA GLU A 562 27.84 81.13 -14.99
C GLU A 562 28.47 80.85 -16.38
N HIS A 563 29.75 80.47 -16.43
CA HIS A 563 30.54 80.19 -17.63
C HIS A 563 31.61 79.13 -17.29
N ALA A 564 32.23 78.51 -18.30
CA ALA A 564 33.27 77.51 -18.07
C ALA A 564 34.44 78.03 -17.21
N ALA A 565 35.05 77.18 -16.38
CA ALA A 565 36.14 77.53 -15.48
C ALA A 565 37.30 76.53 -15.54
N PHE A 566 38.53 77.02 -15.50
CA PHE A 566 39.71 76.18 -15.33
C PHE A 566 39.95 75.91 -13.84
N GLN A 567 39.94 74.64 -13.44
CA GLN A 567 40.32 74.17 -12.11
C GLN A 567 41.73 73.55 -12.17
N VAL A 568 42.61 73.97 -11.28
CA VAL A 568 43.92 73.33 -11.06
C VAL A 568 43.84 72.52 -9.77
N TYR A 569 44.20 71.25 -9.81
CA TYR A 569 44.08 70.30 -8.69
C TYR A 569 45.30 69.37 -8.59
N GLU A 570 45.51 68.80 -7.42
CA GLU A 570 46.47 67.73 -7.16
C GLU A 570 45.77 66.37 -7.37
N ALA A 571 46.35 65.52 -8.20
CA ALA A 571 45.88 64.17 -8.48
C ALA A 571 46.37 63.18 -7.41
N ASP A 572 45.81 61.98 -7.39
CA ASP A 572 46.05 60.95 -6.34
C ASP A 572 47.51 60.48 -6.26
N ASP A 573 48.30 60.69 -7.32
CA ASP A 573 49.74 60.42 -7.41
C ASP A 573 50.62 61.57 -6.86
N GLY A 574 50.01 62.64 -6.35
CA GLY A 574 50.68 63.84 -5.84
C GLY A 574 51.11 64.83 -6.93
N GLU A 575 50.68 64.60 -8.18
CA GLU A 575 51.03 65.45 -9.32
C GLU A 575 49.92 66.46 -9.62
N TRP A 576 50.29 67.62 -10.16
CA TRP A 576 49.35 68.70 -10.43
C TRP A 576 48.78 68.58 -11.85
N ARG A 577 47.46 68.66 -11.98
CA ARG A 577 46.73 68.66 -13.26
C ARG A 577 45.77 69.84 -13.33
N TRP A 578 45.25 70.13 -14.53
CA TRP A 578 44.19 71.11 -14.70
C TRP A 578 43.05 70.53 -15.52
N ARG A 579 41.82 70.96 -15.26
CA ARG A 579 40.63 70.63 -16.04
C ARG A 579 39.78 71.87 -16.30
N LEU A 580 39.19 71.96 -17.49
CA LEU A 580 38.20 72.95 -17.87
C LEU A 580 36.83 72.35 -17.62
N ILE A 581 36.03 73.01 -16.80
CA ILE A 581 34.70 72.59 -16.37
C ILE A 581 33.68 73.57 -16.95
N ASP A 582 32.53 73.11 -17.43
CA ASP A 582 31.45 74.00 -17.91
C ASP A 582 30.57 74.56 -16.77
N GLU A 583 29.49 75.27 -17.12
CA GLU A 583 28.54 75.85 -16.16
C GLU A 583 27.72 74.81 -15.39
N ASP A 584 27.70 73.57 -15.87
CA ASP A 584 26.96 72.42 -15.33
C ASP A 584 27.90 71.45 -14.56
N GLY A 585 29.19 71.76 -14.43
CA GLY A 585 30.15 70.93 -13.71
C GLY A 585 30.81 69.83 -14.56
N ASN A 586 30.58 69.79 -15.88
CA ASN A 586 31.15 68.77 -16.76
C ASN A 586 32.57 69.14 -17.20
N VAL A 587 33.47 68.14 -17.23
CA VAL A 587 34.84 68.34 -17.74
C VAL A 587 34.82 68.41 -19.27
N LEU A 588 35.13 69.58 -19.81
CA LEU A 588 35.23 69.82 -21.26
C LEU A 588 36.62 69.48 -21.84
N ALA A 589 37.67 69.59 -21.03
CA ALA A 589 39.05 69.31 -21.38
C ALA A 589 39.93 69.20 -20.13
N ASP A 590 41.05 68.49 -20.20
CA ASP A 590 42.04 68.37 -19.13
C ASP A 590 43.48 68.57 -19.65
N SER A 591 44.44 68.59 -18.73
CA SER A 591 45.86 68.82 -19.02
C SER A 591 46.50 67.73 -19.86
N GLY A 592 45.97 66.49 -19.85
CA GLY A 592 46.54 65.31 -20.51
C GLY A 592 48.01 65.00 -20.14
N ALA A 593 48.57 65.73 -19.18
CA ALA A 593 49.97 65.73 -18.81
C ALA A 593 50.10 66.11 -17.34
N GLU A 594 51.08 65.47 -16.71
CA GLU A 594 51.43 65.60 -15.31
C GLU A 594 52.35 66.82 -15.11
N HIS A 595 52.08 67.60 -14.06
CA HIS A 595 52.92 68.74 -13.70
C HIS A 595 53.50 68.55 -12.30
N THR A 596 54.79 68.83 -12.16
CA THR A 596 55.51 68.61 -10.89
C THR A 596 55.20 69.66 -9.82
N SER A 597 54.42 70.69 -10.17
CA SER A 597 53.97 71.73 -9.23
C SER A 597 52.71 72.46 -9.71
N ARG A 598 51.93 72.99 -8.77
CA ARG A 598 50.76 73.86 -9.02
C ARG A 598 51.06 75.00 -10.00
N SER A 599 52.22 75.65 -9.84
CA SER A 599 52.60 76.78 -10.70
C SER A 599 52.85 76.36 -12.15
N GLU A 600 53.37 75.16 -12.37
CA GLU A 600 53.60 74.61 -13.71
C GLU A 600 52.29 74.24 -14.40
N ALA A 601 51.36 73.60 -13.68
CA ALA A 601 50.00 73.33 -14.18
C ALA A 601 49.25 74.63 -14.51
N ALA A 602 49.36 75.65 -13.65
CA ALA A 602 48.74 76.95 -13.88
C ALA A 602 49.34 77.68 -15.10
N GLU A 603 50.65 77.64 -15.32
CA GLU A 603 51.29 78.23 -16.51
C GLU A 603 50.88 77.52 -17.81
N ALA A 604 50.77 76.19 -17.78
CA ALA A 604 50.30 75.39 -18.92
C ALA A 604 48.86 75.75 -19.30
N MET A 605 47.98 75.86 -18.30
CA MET A 605 46.60 76.31 -18.47
C MET A 605 46.50 77.76 -18.97
N MET A 606 47.34 78.69 -18.48
CA MET A 606 47.31 80.09 -18.92
C MET A 606 47.55 80.25 -20.42
N THR A 607 48.28 79.31 -21.05
CA THR A 607 48.47 79.29 -22.50
C THR A 607 47.16 78.96 -23.24
N LEU A 608 46.30 78.12 -22.65
CA LEU A 608 44.99 77.76 -23.20
C LEU A 608 43.91 78.82 -22.92
N LYS A 609 44.01 79.54 -21.80
CA LYS A 609 43.15 80.68 -21.46
C LYS A 609 43.18 81.81 -22.50
N GLU A 610 44.26 81.91 -23.30
CA GLU A 610 44.31 82.85 -24.44
C GLU A 610 43.26 82.52 -25.54
N GLU A 611 42.86 81.26 -25.68
CA GLU A 611 41.86 80.77 -26.65
C GLU A 611 40.43 80.69 -26.08
N ALA A 612 40.29 80.69 -24.75
CA ALA A 612 39.01 80.72 -24.02
C ALA A 612 38.99 81.88 -22.99
N PRO A 613 38.93 83.15 -23.43
CA PRO A 613 39.12 84.33 -22.56
C PRO A 613 37.99 84.57 -21.56
N ASP A 614 36.81 84.02 -21.84
CA ASP A 614 35.62 84.12 -20.97
C ASP A 614 35.63 83.06 -19.85
N ALA A 615 36.61 82.13 -19.85
CA ALA A 615 36.71 81.10 -18.83
C ALA A 615 37.36 81.62 -17.54
N GLU A 616 36.68 81.43 -16.42
CA GLU A 616 37.16 81.86 -15.10
C GLU A 616 38.29 80.94 -14.62
N LEU A 617 39.19 81.45 -13.77
CA LEU A 617 40.21 80.62 -13.11
C LEU A 617 39.71 80.34 -11.70
N LEU A 618 39.43 79.07 -11.39
CA LEU A 618 39.07 78.64 -10.06
C LEU A 618 40.34 78.23 -9.30
N GLU A 619 40.67 79.01 -8.27
CA GLU A 619 41.64 78.62 -7.26
C GLU A 619 40.89 78.26 -5.98
N ILE A 620 40.93 76.98 -5.63
CA ILE A 620 40.42 76.47 -4.37
C ILE A 620 41.49 76.78 -3.31
N GLU A 621 41.28 77.84 -2.54
CA GLU A 621 42.17 78.25 -1.44
C GLU A 621 41.79 77.58 -0.11
N THR A 622 40.55 77.08 -0.01
CA THR A 622 39.93 76.34 1.11
C THR A 622 39.03 75.26 0.51
N ALA A 623 38.56 74.30 1.31
CA ALA A 623 37.60 73.31 0.82
C ALA A 623 36.39 73.95 0.11
N ALA A 624 35.75 73.23 -0.80
CA ALA A 624 34.66 73.77 -1.60
C ALA A 624 33.63 72.70 -2.00
N PHE A 625 32.37 73.12 -2.07
CA PHE A 625 31.29 72.30 -2.62
C PHE A 625 31.17 72.52 -4.12
N GLU A 626 31.15 71.44 -4.89
CA GLU A 626 30.89 71.43 -6.33
C GLU A 626 29.55 70.75 -6.61
N LEU A 627 28.65 71.44 -7.32
CA LEU A 627 27.44 70.86 -7.89
C LEU A 627 27.74 70.45 -9.34
N PHE A 628 27.50 69.19 -9.67
CA PHE A 628 27.79 68.63 -10.98
C PHE A 628 26.58 67.92 -11.56
N VAL A 629 26.53 67.79 -12.88
CA VAL A 629 25.54 66.98 -13.59
C VAL A 629 26.20 65.67 -14.06
N ASN A 630 25.53 64.54 -13.86
CA ASN A 630 25.98 63.25 -14.36
C ASN A 630 25.53 63.01 -15.82
N ASP A 631 25.92 61.89 -16.42
CA ASP A 631 25.59 61.55 -17.82
C ASP A 631 24.08 61.44 -18.09
N ASP A 632 23.28 61.15 -17.06
CA ASP A 632 21.82 61.06 -17.14
C ASP A 632 21.11 62.42 -17.02
N GLY A 633 21.87 63.50 -16.84
CA GLY A 633 21.34 64.85 -16.68
C GLY A 633 20.84 65.17 -15.26
N GLU A 634 21.20 64.35 -14.28
CA GLU A 634 20.87 64.51 -12.87
C GLU A 634 22.02 65.19 -12.11
N TRP A 635 21.68 66.00 -11.11
CA TRP A 635 22.59 66.81 -10.32
C TRP A 635 23.06 66.08 -9.06
N GLY A 636 24.35 66.06 -8.79
CA GLY A 636 24.95 65.64 -7.52
C GLY A 636 25.73 66.78 -6.85
N TRP A 637 26.17 66.56 -5.61
CA TRP A 637 27.13 67.44 -4.96
C TRP A 637 28.33 66.64 -4.45
N ARG A 638 29.52 67.25 -4.47
CA ARG A 638 30.74 66.69 -3.90
C ARG A 638 31.54 67.75 -3.16
N LEU A 639 32.14 67.35 -2.05
CA LEU A 639 33.03 68.18 -1.24
C LEU A 639 34.48 67.87 -1.63
N ILE A 640 35.20 68.94 -1.96
CA ILE A 640 36.59 68.89 -2.40
C ILE A 640 37.44 69.64 -1.38
N ASP A 641 38.60 69.11 -1.02
CA ASP A 641 39.55 69.78 -0.13
C ASP A 641 40.39 70.87 -0.83
N GLU A 642 41.29 71.52 -0.09
CA GLU A 642 42.18 72.57 -0.63
C GLU A 642 43.17 72.07 -1.70
N GLY A 643 43.44 70.75 -1.75
CA GLY A 643 44.27 70.10 -2.75
C GLY A 643 43.50 69.74 -4.02
N GLY A 644 42.17 69.78 -3.98
CA GLY A 644 41.33 69.34 -5.09
C GLY A 644 40.91 67.87 -5.00
N LYS A 645 41.15 67.20 -3.86
CA LYS A 645 40.77 65.80 -3.61
C LYS A 645 39.33 65.70 -3.12
N LEU A 646 38.59 64.69 -3.59
CA LEU A 646 37.24 64.38 -3.11
C LEU A 646 37.28 63.77 -1.70
N VAL A 647 36.52 64.35 -0.78
CA VAL A 647 36.49 63.92 0.63
C VAL A 647 35.13 63.41 1.09
N ALA A 648 34.06 63.85 0.44
CA ALA A 648 32.69 63.42 0.70
C ALA A 648 31.83 63.71 -0.53
N GLU A 649 30.79 62.92 -0.74
CA GLU A 649 29.81 63.16 -1.81
C GLU A 649 28.40 62.77 -1.40
N ASP A 650 27.43 63.26 -2.15
CA ASP A 650 26.08 62.71 -2.18
C ASP A 650 26.08 61.42 -3.00
N PRO A 651 25.78 60.25 -2.42
CA PRO A 651 25.62 59.04 -3.22
C PRO A 651 24.34 59.08 -4.09
N ALA A 652 23.40 59.99 -3.83
CA ALA A 652 22.20 60.16 -4.63
C ALA A 652 22.32 61.30 -5.65
N THR A 653 21.62 61.15 -6.76
CA THR A 653 21.49 62.17 -7.82
C THR A 653 20.10 62.80 -7.77
N HIS A 654 20.00 64.04 -8.23
CA HIS A 654 18.81 64.88 -8.06
C HIS A 654 18.35 65.46 -9.40
N PRO A 655 17.03 65.55 -9.66
CA PRO A 655 16.54 66.01 -10.95
C PRO A 655 16.83 67.49 -11.24
N THR A 656 17.24 68.27 -10.23
CA THR A 656 17.51 69.70 -10.39
C THR A 656 18.69 70.14 -9.52
N ARG A 657 19.41 71.16 -10.00
CA ARG A 657 20.46 71.85 -9.23
C ARG A 657 19.98 72.34 -7.86
N ALA A 658 18.74 72.83 -7.78
CA ALA A 658 18.17 73.30 -6.53
C ALA A 658 18.00 72.15 -5.53
N ALA A 659 17.56 70.98 -5.98
CA ALA A 659 17.43 69.78 -5.13
C ALA A 659 18.81 69.25 -4.67
N ALA A 660 19.82 69.25 -5.55
CA ALA A 660 21.20 68.90 -5.16
C ALA A 660 21.78 69.89 -4.13
N LYS A 661 21.46 71.19 -4.26
CA LYS A 661 21.82 72.20 -3.26
C LYS A 661 21.08 71.99 -1.94
N GLU A 662 19.80 71.66 -1.96
CA GLU A 662 19.04 71.29 -0.77
C GLU A 662 19.64 70.04 -0.10
N ALA A 663 20.08 69.04 -0.87
CA ALA A 663 20.76 67.86 -0.35
C ALA A 663 22.12 68.19 0.28
N MET A 664 22.90 69.09 -0.33
CA MET A 664 24.13 69.62 0.25
C MET A 664 23.87 70.39 1.55
N ASP A 665 22.83 71.23 1.59
CA ASP A 665 22.43 71.97 2.78
C ASP A 665 22.05 71.01 3.94
N ARG A 666 21.51 69.81 3.65
CA ARG A 666 21.27 68.76 4.67
C ARG A 666 22.55 68.26 5.33
N LEU A 667 23.67 68.13 4.61
CA LEU A 667 24.96 67.80 5.23
C LEU A 667 25.36 68.88 6.22
N LEU A 668 25.21 70.16 5.85
CA LEU A 668 25.54 71.28 6.72
C LEU A 668 24.65 71.36 7.96
N GLU A 669 23.36 71.01 7.83
CA GLU A 669 22.41 70.92 8.95
C GLU A 669 22.82 69.83 9.96
N HIS A 670 23.36 68.72 9.48
CA HIS A 670 23.68 67.52 10.25
C HIS A 670 25.19 67.32 10.51
N LEU A 671 26.00 68.35 10.29
CA LEU A 671 27.45 68.24 10.34
C LEU A 671 27.99 67.78 11.71
N ASP A 672 27.37 68.25 12.79
CA ASP A 672 27.76 67.93 14.17
C ASP A 672 27.10 66.64 14.73
N SER A 673 26.52 65.79 13.87
CA SER A 673 25.85 64.54 14.28
C SER A 673 26.83 63.56 14.93
N ASN A 674 26.36 62.67 15.81
CA ASN A 674 27.22 61.70 16.50
C ASN A 674 27.87 60.71 15.51
N VAL A 675 28.94 60.03 15.94
CA VAL A 675 29.58 58.96 15.17
C VAL A 675 29.36 57.63 15.87
N ARG A 676 28.87 56.63 15.14
CA ARG A 676 28.69 55.24 15.58
C ARG A 676 29.55 54.31 14.74
N THR A 677 30.24 53.40 15.40
CA THR A 677 30.93 52.29 14.72
C THR A 677 29.99 51.10 14.60
N MET A 678 29.74 50.66 13.38
CA MET A 678 28.86 49.55 12.99
C MET A 678 29.70 48.30 12.72
N GLU A 679 30.11 47.59 13.77
CA GLU A 679 30.79 46.28 13.64
C GLU A 679 29.80 45.12 13.49
N GLN A 680 28.56 45.35 13.88
CA GLN A 680 27.48 44.36 13.90
C GLN A 680 26.19 45.02 13.42
N ALA A 681 25.23 44.19 13.05
CA ALA A 681 23.89 44.67 12.72
C ALA A 681 23.24 45.37 13.93
N ILE A 682 22.23 46.20 13.66
CA ILE A 682 21.46 46.89 14.69
C ILE A 682 19.96 46.68 14.50
N PHE A 683 19.23 46.64 15.60
CA PHE A 683 17.81 46.96 15.63
C PHE A 683 17.69 48.48 15.74
N GLN A 684 17.15 49.13 14.72
CA GLN A 684 16.86 50.55 14.75
C GLN A 684 15.37 50.80 15.00
N PRO A 685 14.98 51.28 16.20
CA PRO A 685 13.63 51.79 16.43
C PRO A 685 13.45 53.12 15.70
N TYR A 686 12.27 53.33 15.12
CA TYR A 686 11.88 54.60 14.51
C TYR A 686 10.37 54.82 14.67
N ALA A 687 9.93 56.08 14.62
CA ALA A 687 8.53 56.43 14.74
C ALA A 687 8.00 56.94 13.39
N ALA A 688 7.01 56.24 12.84
CA ALA A 688 6.21 56.74 11.73
C ALA A 688 4.92 57.37 12.27
N ASP A 689 3.82 56.60 12.29
CA ASP A 689 2.60 56.92 13.04
C ASP A 689 2.61 56.29 14.45
N ASP A 690 3.10 55.05 14.52
CA ASP A 690 3.39 54.26 15.73
C ASP A 690 4.87 53.80 15.67
N TRP A 691 5.36 53.13 16.72
CA TRP A 691 6.76 52.69 16.81
C TRP A 691 6.99 51.42 15.99
N HIS A 692 8.04 51.41 15.17
CA HIS A 692 8.48 50.24 14.42
C HIS A 692 9.97 50.01 14.64
N TRP A 693 10.45 48.82 14.30
CA TRP A 693 11.88 48.55 14.22
C TRP A 693 12.24 48.08 12.82
N ARG A 694 13.47 48.37 12.42
CA ARG A 694 14.12 47.84 11.23
C ARG A 694 15.46 47.22 11.62
N PHE A 695 15.81 46.11 10.99
CA PHE A 695 17.08 45.43 11.21
C PHE A 695 18.05 45.78 10.10
N VAL A 696 19.16 46.36 10.50
CA VAL A 696 20.11 47.01 9.60
C VAL A 696 21.46 46.32 9.71
N LEU A 697 22.01 45.90 8.57
CA LEU A 697 23.36 45.38 8.47
C LEU A 697 24.42 46.51 8.53
N PRO A 698 25.68 46.20 8.87
CA PRO A 698 26.79 47.17 8.85
C PRO A 698 26.88 48.00 7.57
N GLU A 699 26.68 47.38 6.41
CA GLU A 699 26.75 47.97 5.07
C GLU A 699 25.63 48.97 4.80
N GLY A 700 24.59 48.95 5.62
CA GLY A 700 23.49 49.89 5.55
C GLY A 700 22.19 49.31 4.96
N GLU A 701 22.21 48.05 4.57
CA GLU A 701 21.03 47.38 4.06
C GLU A 701 20.05 47.05 5.19
N THR A 702 18.76 47.31 4.95
CA THR A 702 17.69 46.85 5.85
C THR A 702 17.20 45.50 5.34
N ILE A 703 17.33 44.45 6.16
CA ILE A 703 16.97 43.07 5.76
C ILE A 703 15.76 42.53 6.51
N ALA A 704 15.33 43.17 7.60
CA ALA A 704 14.10 42.81 8.31
C ALA A 704 13.38 44.04 8.87
N VAL A 705 12.06 43.97 8.99
CA VAL A 705 11.21 44.96 9.64
C VAL A 705 10.17 44.29 10.53
N SER A 706 9.66 45.03 11.52
CA SER A 706 8.48 44.64 12.29
C SER A 706 7.26 44.54 11.37
N GLU A 707 6.45 43.50 11.52
CA GLU A 707 5.14 43.41 10.86
C GLU A 707 4.16 44.39 11.49
N ASP A 708 3.94 44.24 12.80
CA ASP A 708 3.03 45.08 13.57
C ASP A 708 3.73 46.34 14.13
N ALA A 709 2.94 47.40 14.28
CA ALA A 709 3.37 48.61 14.96
C ALA A 709 3.22 48.48 16.49
N TYR A 710 4.12 49.11 17.23
CA TYR A 710 4.12 49.18 18.68
C TYR A 710 3.53 50.52 19.13
N PRO A 711 2.55 50.54 20.06
CA PRO A 711 1.97 51.78 20.56
C PRO A 711 2.97 52.70 21.27
N THR A 712 4.02 52.13 21.87
CA THR A 712 5.05 52.88 22.58
C THR A 712 6.45 52.33 22.35
N ARG A 713 7.45 53.22 22.44
CA ARG A 713 8.87 52.88 22.42
C ARG A 713 9.24 51.82 23.44
N ASP A 714 8.75 51.95 24.67
CA ASP A 714 9.10 51.05 25.76
C ASP A 714 8.58 49.62 25.48
N GLU A 715 7.37 49.48 24.93
CA GLU A 715 6.82 48.19 24.51
C GLU A 715 7.64 47.55 23.37
N LEU A 716 8.08 48.34 22.38
CA LEU A 716 8.98 47.86 21.33
C LEU A 716 10.28 47.32 21.91
N LEU A 717 10.92 48.09 22.79
CA LEU A 717 12.21 47.72 23.39
C LEU A 717 12.11 46.48 24.29
N GLU A 718 11.00 46.32 25.01
CA GLU A 718 10.73 45.11 25.79
C GLU A 718 10.56 43.87 24.88
N ASP A 719 10.02 44.06 23.66
CA ASP A 719 9.77 42.98 22.71
C ASP A 719 11.03 42.50 21.96
N VAL A 720 12.04 43.36 21.77
CA VAL A 720 13.29 42.98 21.10
C VAL A 720 13.93 41.74 21.72
N ASP A 721 13.90 41.61 23.06
CA ASP A 721 14.45 40.43 23.73
C ASP A 721 13.66 39.15 23.42
N ARG A 722 12.34 39.24 23.19
CA ARG A 722 11.53 38.11 22.68
C ARG A 722 11.93 37.80 21.25
N LEU A 723 11.94 38.81 20.37
CA LEU A 723 12.31 38.66 18.96
C LEU A 723 13.69 38.01 18.78
N ARG A 724 14.70 38.41 19.54
CA ARG A 724 16.04 37.78 19.52
C ARG A 724 16.01 36.28 19.81
N ARG A 725 15.12 35.83 20.70
CA ARG A 725 14.98 34.40 21.01
C ARG A 725 14.28 33.65 19.87
N VAL A 726 13.19 34.22 19.35
CA VAL A 726 12.42 33.67 18.23
C VAL A 726 13.32 33.54 17.00
N ALA A 727 14.04 34.60 16.65
CA ALA A 727 14.94 34.65 15.50
C ALA A 727 16.08 33.62 15.58
N ALA A 728 16.57 33.30 16.78
CA ALA A 728 17.69 32.38 16.99
C ALA A 728 17.29 30.89 16.93
N VAL A 729 16.02 30.57 17.19
CA VAL A 729 15.52 29.17 17.19
C VAL A 729 14.63 28.85 16.00
N GLY A 730 14.22 29.88 15.23
CA GLY A 730 13.38 29.74 14.06
C GLY A 730 13.97 28.78 13.03
N GLN A 731 13.22 27.76 12.65
CA GLN A 731 13.59 26.85 11.57
C GLN A 731 13.11 27.40 10.23
N GLN A 732 13.91 27.24 9.17
CA GLN A 732 13.53 27.71 7.84
C GLN A 732 12.69 26.67 7.10
N HIS A 733 11.60 27.13 6.51
CA HIS A 733 10.67 26.33 5.73
C HIS A 733 10.27 27.10 4.47
N VAL A 734 10.39 26.46 3.31
CA VAL A 734 9.77 26.96 2.08
C VAL A 734 8.26 26.74 2.21
N PHE A 735 7.51 27.83 2.17
CA PHE A 735 6.06 27.87 2.33
C PHE A 735 5.46 28.12 0.94
N GLY A 736 5.01 27.04 0.29
CA GLY A 736 4.37 27.12 -1.03
C GLY A 736 2.96 27.72 -0.97
N GLU A 737 2.14 27.44 -1.98
CA GLU A 737 0.73 27.85 -1.98
C GLU A 737 -0.08 27.16 -0.87
N VAL A 738 0.36 25.96 -0.44
CA VAL A 738 -0.22 25.19 0.65
C VAL A 738 0.87 24.69 1.59
N ALA A 739 0.61 24.77 2.90
CA ALA A 739 1.43 24.16 3.93
C ALA A 739 0.59 23.31 4.89
N VAL A 740 1.20 22.28 5.47
CA VAL A 740 0.60 21.47 6.51
C VAL A 740 1.10 21.94 7.86
N GLN A 741 0.20 22.32 8.76
CA GLN A 741 0.57 22.68 10.13
C GLN A 741 0.06 21.63 11.13
N LEU A 742 0.97 21.06 11.90
CA LEU A 742 0.66 20.20 13.04
C LEU A 742 0.38 21.07 14.27
N TYR A 743 -0.72 20.83 14.97
CA TYR A 743 -1.06 21.61 16.16
C TYR A 743 -1.70 20.74 17.25
N GLY A 744 -1.57 21.12 18.52
CA GLY A 744 -2.09 20.36 19.65
C GLY A 744 -1.13 20.31 20.83
N ALA A 745 -1.57 19.66 21.92
CA ALA A 745 -0.74 19.48 23.11
C ALA A 745 -0.84 18.04 23.65
N ASP A 746 -2.03 17.65 24.10
CA ASP A 746 -2.34 16.28 24.56
C ASP A 746 -2.98 15.43 23.46
N GLU A 747 -3.78 16.07 22.60
CA GLU A 747 -4.32 15.52 21.36
C GLU A 747 -3.84 16.42 20.23
N TRP A 748 -3.34 15.78 19.17
CA TRP A 748 -2.72 16.44 18.03
C TRP A 748 -3.63 16.36 16.82
N HIS A 749 -3.56 17.41 16.01
CA HIS A 749 -4.31 17.62 14.78
C HIS A 749 -3.34 18.11 13.70
N TYR A 750 -3.82 18.13 12.47
CA TYR A 750 -3.14 18.87 11.41
C TYR A 750 -4.16 19.60 10.54
N ARG A 751 -3.79 20.78 10.07
CA ARG A 751 -4.59 21.61 9.17
C ARG A 751 -3.78 22.00 7.94
N LEU A 752 -4.49 22.27 6.86
CA LEU A 752 -3.93 22.85 5.64
C LEU A 752 -4.11 24.36 5.70
N LEU A 753 -3.02 25.08 5.49
CA LEU A 753 -3.01 26.54 5.43
C LEU A 753 -2.64 26.97 4.02
N ASP A 754 -3.27 28.04 3.54
CA ASP A 754 -2.79 28.74 2.35
C ASP A 754 -1.56 29.59 2.66
N ARG A 755 -0.98 30.21 1.63
CA ARG A 755 0.17 31.13 1.75
C ARG A 755 -0.03 32.20 2.81
N ASP A 756 -1.23 32.75 2.93
CA ASP A 756 -1.56 33.86 3.83
C ASP A 756 -1.97 33.36 5.24
N ARG A 757 -1.81 32.06 5.49
CA ARG A 757 -2.15 31.32 6.72
C ARG A 757 -3.65 31.26 7.00
N GLU A 758 -4.49 31.41 5.98
CA GLU A 758 -5.91 31.10 6.08
C GLU A 758 -6.11 29.57 6.04
N GLU A 759 -7.04 29.08 6.86
CA GLU A 759 -7.28 27.64 6.99
C GLU A 759 -8.12 27.12 5.82
N LEU A 760 -7.55 26.19 5.04
CA LEU A 760 -8.21 25.56 3.91
C LEU A 760 -9.01 24.32 4.35
N ALA A 761 -8.44 23.54 5.27
CA ALA A 761 -9.05 22.32 5.80
C ALA A 761 -8.42 21.92 7.13
N ASP A 762 -9.18 21.17 7.93
CA ASP A 762 -8.71 20.65 9.21
C ASP A 762 -9.03 19.15 9.35
N SER A 763 -8.14 18.46 10.05
CA SER A 763 -8.31 17.08 10.47
C SER A 763 -9.59 16.89 11.31
N THR A 764 -10.41 15.91 10.93
CA THR A 764 -11.61 15.51 11.67
C THR A 764 -11.31 14.50 12.78
N ILE A 765 -10.08 13.98 12.79
CA ILE A 765 -9.59 12.99 13.75
C ILE A 765 -8.44 13.55 14.58
N THR A 766 -8.29 13.03 15.79
CA THR A 766 -7.22 13.37 16.73
C THR A 766 -6.13 12.30 16.72
N PHE A 767 -4.89 12.71 16.87
CA PHE A 767 -3.72 11.86 17.02
C PHE A 767 -3.18 11.93 18.47
N PRO A 768 -2.61 10.83 18.98
CA PRO A 768 -2.13 10.79 20.37
C PRO A 768 -0.85 11.60 20.60
N ASP A 769 -0.08 11.89 19.55
CA ASP A 769 1.18 12.60 19.61
C ASP A 769 1.54 13.25 18.26
N GLN A 770 2.49 14.17 18.28
CA GLN A 770 2.99 14.90 17.11
C GLN A 770 3.55 13.99 16.01
N GLU A 771 4.21 12.89 16.39
CA GLU A 771 4.82 11.95 15.43
C GLU A 771 3.73 11.26 14.60
N ARG A 772 2.63 10.84 15.24
CA ARG A 772 1.47 10.26 14.54
C ARG A 772 0.72 11.25 13.67
N ALA A 773 0.56 12.51 14.12
CA ALA A 773 0.00 13.55 13.27
C ALA A 773 0.89 13.82 12.05
N ARG A 774 2.22 13.83 12.24
CA ARG A 774 3.19 13.97 11.15
C ARG A 774 3.15 12.79 10.18
N GLU A 775 3.08 11.55 10.67
CA GLU A 775 2.95 10.36 9.82
C GLU A 775 1.68 10.43 8.97
N ALA A 776 0.56 10.91 9.52
CA ALA A 776 -0.68 11.10 8.78
C ALA A 776 -0.58 12.20 7.72
N ALA A 777 0.04 13.34 8.04
CA ALA A 777 0.32 14.41 7.08
C ALA A 777 1.21 13.92 5.93
N VAL A 778 2.32 13.22 6.23
CA VAL A 778 3.21 12.64 5.21
C VAL A 778 2.49 11.58 4.38
N HIS A 779 1.62 10.78 4.99
CA HIS A 779 0.80 9.82 4.26
C HIS A 779 -0.17 10.51 3.30
N LEU A 780 -0.74 11.65 3.68
CA LEU A 780 -1.55 12.48 2.80
C LEU A 780 -0.71 13.02 1.63
N GLU A 781 0.40 13.72 1.90
CA GLU A 781 1.30 14.27 0.88
C GLU A 781 1.77 13.20 -0.13
N SER A 782 2.10 11.99 0.35
CA SER A 782 2.63 10.93 -0.52
C SER A 782 1.59 10.23 -1.40
N HIS A 783 0.30 10.32 -1.08
CA HIS A 783 -0.77 9.59 -1.81
C HIS A 783 -1.85 10.50 -2.41
N VAL A 784 -1.88 11.80 -2.07
CA VAL A 784 -2.90 12.74 -2.57
C VAL A 784 -2.90 12.88 -4.09
N ALA A 785 -1.72 12.79 -4.74
CA ALA A 785 -1.60 12.89 -6.20
C ALA A 785 -2.31 11.74 -6.95
N GLU A 786 -2.44 10.57 -6.30
CA GLU A 786 -3.13 9.40 -6.85
C GLU A 786 -4.56 9.24 -6.28
N ALA A 787 -5.00 10.15 -5.40
CA ALA A 787 -6.27 10.04 -4.72
C ALA A 787 -7.44 10.22 -5.70
N PRO A 788 -8.40 9.28 -5.76
CA PRO A 788 -9.58 9.46 -6.57
C PRO A 788 -10.45 10.60 -6.00
N VAL A 789 -10.87 11.51 -6.88
CA VAL A 789 -11.88 12.53 -6.56
C VAL A 789 -13.26 12.00 -6.96
N PHE A 790 -14.19 11.93 -6.02
CA PHE A 790 -15.51 11.33 -6.22
C PHE A 790 -16.63 12.06 -5.48
N SER A 791 -17.88 11.67 -5.73
CA SER A 791 -19.07 12.16 -5.03
C SER A 791 -20.08 11.01 -4.90
N ILE A 792 -20.76 10.90 -3.78
CA ILE A 792 -21.83 9.91 -3.58
C ILE A 792 -23.17 10.58 -3.90
N GLU A 793 -23.76 10.28 -5.06
CA GLU A 793 -25.05 10.87 -5.48
C GLU A 793 -26.25 10.12 -4.89
N ASP A 794 -26.28 8.79 -5.02
CA ASP A 794 -27.33 7.92 -4.46
C ASP A 794 -26.69 6.81 -3.60
N ALA A 795 -25.82 6.01 -4.22
CA ALA A 795 -24.99 5.03 -3.51
C ALA A 795 -23.69 4.72 -4.26
N VAL A 796 -22.71 4.20 -3.54
CA VAL A 796 -21.43 3.68 -4.06
C VAL A 796 -21.15 2.28 -3.50
N VAL A 797 -20.51 1.43 -4.30
CA VAL A 797 -20.02 0.13 -3.85
C VAL A 797 -18.59 0.31 -3.36
N ARG A 798 -18.39 0.32 -2.04
CA ARG A 798 -17.07 0.41 -1.42
C ARG A 798 -16.43 -0.97 -1.39
N VAL A 799 -15.21 -1.08 -1.91
CA VAL A 799 -14.35 -2.27 -1.74
C VAL A 799 -13.61 -2.14 -0.41
N GLU A 800 -13.65 -3.18 0.41
CA GLU A 800 -13.06 -3.16 1.75
C GLU A 800 -12.24 -4.43 2.02
N ARG A 801 -11.18 -4.29 2.84
CA ARG A 801 -10.33 -5.40 3.25
C ARG A 801 -10.53 -5.68 4.74
N GLY A 802 -11.15 -6.81 5.05
CA GLY A 802 -11.27 -7.34 6.41
C GLY A 802 -10.13 -8.27 6.81
N ASP A 803 -10.21 -8.79 8.04
CA ASP A 803 -9.26 -9.77 8.57
C ASP A 803 -9.30 -11.12 7.82
N GLU A 804 -10.48 -11.50 7.33
CA GLU A 804 -10.76 -12.80 6.70
C GLU A 804 -10.64 -12.78 5.17
N GLY A 805 -10.52 -11.59 4.56
CA GLY A 805 -10.43 -11.42 3.11
C GLY A 805 -10.97 -10.07 2.65
N TRP A 806 -11.26 -9.98 1.36
CA TRP A 806 -11.85 -8.80 0.73
C TRP A 806 -13.37 -8.93 0.64
N GLY A 807 -14.08 -7.81 0.81
CA GLY A 807 -15.53 -7.73 0.68
C GLY A 807 -15.95 -6.41 0.04
N TRP A 808 -17.26 -6.21 -0.05
CA TRP A 808 -17.82 -4.94 -0.48
C TRP A 808 -19.02 -4.53 0.36
N SER A 809 -19.23 -3.22 0.48
CA SER A 809 -20.43 -2.64 1.08
C SER A 809 -21.05 -1.60 0.16
N LEU A 810 -22.37 -1.62 0.01
CA LEU A 810 -23.12 -0.58 -0.68
C LEU A 810 -23.44 0.52 0.34
N VAL A 811 -22.97 1.74 0.09
CA VAL A 811 -23.05 2.87 1.02
C VAL A 811 -23.81 4.01 0.37
N ASP A 812 -24.72 4.66 1.11
CA ASP A 812 -25.47 5.83 0.64
C ASP A 812 -24.72 7.18 0.86
N GLY A 813 -25.33 8.29 0.41
CA GLY A 813 -24.76 9.64 0.57
C GLY A 813 -24.58 10.10 2.02
N ASP A 814 -25.27 9.48 2.98
CA ASP A 814 -25.10 9.72 4.41
C ASP A 814 -24.02 8.79 5.04
N ARG A 815 -23.29 8.06 4.19
CA ARG A 815 -22.27 7.07 4.57
C ARG A 815 -22.83 5.90 5.40
N GLN A 816 -24.11 5.56 5.23
CA GLN A 816 -24.73 4.39 5.86
C GLN A 816 -24.66 3.18 4.94
N ALA A 817 -24.25 2.04 5.49
CA ALA A 817 -24.27 0.77 4.76
C ALA A 817 -25.73 0.33 4.53
N ILE A 818 -26.08 0.07 3.28
CA ILE A 818 -27.36 -0.47 2.83
C ILE A 818 -27.27 -2.00 2.74
N ALA A 819 -26.17 -2.51 2.20
CA ALA A 819 -25.93 -3.92 1.96
C ALA A 819 -24.43 -4.25 1.99
N HIS A 820 -24.08 -5.52 2.13
CA HIS A 820 -22.70 -6.00 2.13
C HIS A 820 -22.59 -7.40 1.51
N SER A 821 -21.38 -7.76 1.08
CA SER A 821 -21.02 -9.13 0.71
C SER A 821 -21.12 -10.06 1.91
N VAL A 822 -21.66 -11.26 1.72
CA VAL A 822 -21.85 -12.23 2.81
C VAL A 822 -20.57 -12.99 3.14
N GLU A 823 -19.85 -13.44 2.12
CA GLU A 823 -18.59 -14.19 2.29
C GLU A 823 -17.41 -13.38 1.75
N PRO A 824 -16.32 -13.21 2.54
CA PRO A 824 -15.12 -12.55 2.07
C PRO A 824 -14.35 -13.45 1.09
N VAL A 825 -13.74 -12.85 0.09
CA VAL A 825 -12.97 -13.54 -0.95
C VAL A 825 -11.46 -13.32 -0.78
N GLY A 826 -10.65 -14.17 -1.42
CA GLY A 826 -9.20 -14.21 -1.17
C GLY A 826 -8.44 -13.03 -1.78
N SER A 827 -8.99 -12.39 -2.81
CA SER A 827 -8.30 -11.35 -3.56
C SER A 827 -9.20 -10.17 -3.95
N ARG A 828 -8.56 -9.00 -4.15
CA ARG A 828 -9.24 -7.77 -4.61
C ARG A 828 -9.95 -8.01 -5.96
N SER A 829 -9.33 -8.77 -6.87
CA SER A 829 -9.92 -9.12 -8.17
C SER A 829 -11.21 -9.95 -8.05
N GLU A 830 -11.24 -10.90 -7.12
CA GLU A 830 -12.45 -11.71 -6.85
C GLU A 830 -13.61 -10.86 -6.33
N VAL A 831 -13.34 -9.78 -5.58
CA VAL A 831 -14.41 -8.85 -5.16
C VAL A 831 -15.04 -8.16 -6.36
N PHE A 832 -14.23 -7.70 -7.32
CA PHE A 832 -14.77 -7.10 -8.54
C PHE A 832 -15.61 -8.09 -9.35
N GLU A 833 -15.19 -9.35 -9.47
CA GLU A 833 -16.00 -10.40 -10.10
C GLU A 833 -17.34 -10.63 -9.37
N THR A 834 -17.31 -10.62 -8.03
CA THR A 834 -18.51 -10.74 -7.19
C THR A 834 -19.45 -9.55 -7.40
N ILE A 835 -18.92 -8.32 -7.43
CA ILE A 835 -19.70 -7.11 -7.68
C ILE A 835 -20.38 -7.17 -9.05
N GLU A 836 -19.66 -7.55 -10.10
CA GLU A 836 -20.26 -7.66 -11.44
C GLU A 836 -21.32 -8.77 -11.51
N THR A 837 -21.11 -9.88 -10.80
CA THR A 837 -22.11 -10.95 -10.71
C THR A 837 -23.38 -10.47 -10.00
N VAL A 838 -23.25 -9.78 -8.86
CA VAL A 838 -24.39 -9.18 -8.14
C VAL A 838 -25.10 -8.14 -8.99
N ARG A 839 -24.36 -7.31 -9.73
CA ARG A 839 -24.92 -6.30 -10.64
C ARG A 839 -25.75 -6.94 -11.75
N GLN A 840 -25.30 -8.07 -12.28
CA GLN A 840 -26.04 -8.80 -13.31
C GLN A 840 -27.29 -9.49 -12.76
N LEU A 841 -27.19 -10.09 -11.58
CA LEU A 841 -28.21 -10.99 -11.03
C LEU A 841 -29.27 -10.28 -10.18
N ALA A 842 -28.91 -9.29 -9.36
CA ALA A 842 -29.84 -8.64 -8.43
C ALA A 842 -31.07 -8.01 -9.12
N PRO A 843 -30.96 -7.34 -10.30
CA PRO A 843 -32.13 -6.80 -10.99
C PRO A 843 -33.06 -7.87 -11.59
N MET A 844 -32.57 -9.09 -11.76
CA MET A 844 -33.32 -10.24 -12.30
C MET A 844 -33.86 -11.16 -11.22
N ALA A 845 -33.43 -10.97 -9.96
CA ALA A 845 -33.75 -11.87 -8.86
C ALA A 845 -35.22 -11.77 -8.45
N ASP A 846 -35.91 -12.91 -8.53
CA ASP A 846 -37.29 -13.05 -8.05
C ASP A 846 -37.33 -13.37 -6.55
N ARG A 847 -38.51 -13.25 -5.94
CA ARG A 847 -38.72 -13.64 -4.54
C ARG A 847 -38.85 -15.14 -4.41
N VAL A 848 -38.16 -15.71 -3.42
CA VAL A 848 -38.32 -17.10 -2.98
C VAL A 848 -38.55 -17.17 -1.47
N ASP A 849 -39.66 -17.80 -1.09
CA ASP A 849 -40.02 -18.05 0.31
C ASP A 849 -39.77 -19.54 0.63
N PHE A 850 -38.95 -19.82 1.67
CA PHE A 850 -38.64 -21.19 2.13
C PHE A 850 -39.42 -21.60 3.38
N ASP A 851 -40.36 -20.77 3.86
CA ASP A 851 -41.12 -21.00 5.09
C ASP A 851 -42.13 -22.16 4.98
N VAL A 852 -42.27 -22.75 3.80
CA VAL A 852 -43.04 -23.95 3.51
C VAL A 852 -42.22 -24.97 2.74
N ALA A 853 -42.49 -26.25 2.99
CA ALA A 853 -41.85 -27.35 2.28
C ALA A 853 -42.15 -27.25 0.77
N SER A 854 -41.09 -27.24 -0.04
CA SER A 854 -41.17 -26.88 -1.46
C SER A 854 -40.20 -27.72 -2.29
N PHE A 855 -40.57 -28.06 -3.51
CA PHE A 855 -39.67 -28.63 -4.49
C PHE A 855 -38.92 -27.54 -5.25
N GLU A 856 -37.60 -27.61 -5.27
CA GLU A 856 -36.76 -26.82 -6.16
C GLU A 856 -36.42 -27.64 -7.40
N LEU A 857 -36.55 -27.03 -8.59
CA LEU A 857 -35.97 -27.55 -9.82
C LEU A 857 -34.56 -26.97 -9.97
N ALA A 858 -33.55 -27.81 -9.70
CA ALA A 858 -32.15 -27.43 -9.73
C ALA A 858 -31.46 -27.93 -11.01
N VAL A 859 -30.37 -27.27 -11.41
CA VAL A 859 -29.50 -27.71 -12.51
C VAL A 859 -28.17 -28.19 -11.93
N GLU A 860 -27.73 -29.36 -12.35
CA GLU A 860 -26.40 -29.89 -12.04
C GLU A 860 -25.86 -30.59 -13.30
N ASP A 861 -24.64 -30.22 -13.74
CA ASP A 861 -24.02 -30.70 -14.98
C ASP A 861 -24.90 -30.52 -16.23
N ASP A 862 -25.48 -29.32 -16.42
CA ASP A 862 -26.42 -28.97 -17.51
C ASP A 862 -27.69 -29.84 -17.58
N ARG A 863 -28.03 -30.54 -16.49
CA ARG A 863 -29.21 -31.40 -16.39
C ARG A 863 -30.06 -31.02 -15.18
N TRP A 864 -31.37 -30.99 -15.39
CA TRP A 864 -32.34 -30.64 -14.36
C TRP A 864 -32.67 -31.83 -13.46
N HIS A 865 -32.91 -31.58 -12.19
CA HIS A 865 -33.47 -32.54 -11.23
C HIS A 865 -34.27 -31.81 -10.15
N TRP A 866 -35.10 -32.55 -9.42
CA TRP A 866 -35.86 -31.98 -8.31
C TRP A 866 -35.13 -32.20 -6.98
N ARG A 867 -35.32 -31.27 -6.04
CA ARG A 867 -34.88 -31.36 -4.65
C ARG A 867 -36.06 -30.95 -3.76
N LEU A 868 -36.40 -31.74 -2.74
CA LEU A 868 -37.39 -31.30 -1.75
C LEU A 868 -36.67 -30.55 -0.63
N LEU A 869 -37.21 -29.38 -0.29
CA LEU A 869 -36.77 -28.52 0.78
C LEU A 869 -37.71 -28.61 1.98
N ASP A 870 -37.17 -28.55 3.19
CA ASP A 870 -37.95 -28.32 4.40
C ASP A 870 -38.27 -26.82 4.61
N GLU A 871 -38.99 -26.51 5.70
CA GLU A 871 -39.36 -25.14 6.09
C GLU A 871 -38.16 -24.25 6.48
N ASP A 872 -36.96 -24.84 6.61
CA ASP A 872 -35.70 -24.13 6.88
C ASP A 872 -34.84 -24.02 5.58
N GLY A 873 -35.37 -24.43 4.41
CA GLY A 873 -34.66 -24.46 3.14
C GLY A 873 -33.63 -25.58 2.98
N ARG A 874 -33.56 -26.55 3.92
CA ARG A 874 -32.62 -27.67 3.84
C ARG A 874 -33.12 -28.72 2.86
N VAL A 875 -32.21 -29.26 2.06
CA VAL A 875 -32.54 -30.38 1.16
C VAL A 875 -32.77 -31.64 1.99
N VAL A 876 -33.98 -32.20 1.92
CA VAL A 876 -34.35 -33.44 2.61
C VAL A 876 -34.37 -34.65 1.67
N ALA A 877 -34.67 -34.42 0.39
CA ALA A 877 -34.71 -35.44 -0.64
C ALA A 877 -34.25 -34.89 -1.99
N THR A 878 -33.65 -35.75 -2.81
CA THR A 878 -33.14 -35.40 -4.13
C THR A 878 -33.61 -36.41 -5.16
N GLY A 879 -33.95 -35.93 -6.35
CA GLY A 879 -34.28 -36.76 -7.50
C GLY A 879 -33.06 -37.48 -8.06
N ALA A 880 -33.19 -38.78 -8.28
CA ALA A 880 -32.13 -39.60 -8.87
C ALA A 880 -32.06 -39.46 -10.39
N GLU A 881 -33.21 -39.18 -11.02
CA GLU A 881 -33.33 -38.99 -12.47
C GLU A 881 -32.92 -37.56 -12.89
N ARG A 882 -32.30 -37.45 -14.07
CA ARG A 882 -31.79 -36.19 -14.64
C ARG A 882 -32.49 -35.88 -15.96
N TYR A 883 -32.90 -34.64 -16.15
CA TYR A 883 -33.72 -34.21 -17.28
C TYR A 883 -32.99 -33.18 -18.15
N ASP A 884 -33.26 -33.16 -19.45
CA ASP A 884 -32.61 -32.24 -20.40
C ASP A 884 -33.20 -30.81 -20.35
N SER A 885 -34.35 -30.62 -19.69
CA SER A 885 -35.02 -29.33 -19.62
C SER A 885 -35.84 -29.21 -18.34
N ASN A 886 -36.07 -27.97 -17.92
CA ASN A 886 -36.94 -27.64 -16.80
C ASN A 886 -38.36 -28.21 -16.99
N GLU A 887 -38.94 -28.07 -18.20
CA GLU A 887 -40.29 -28.57 -18.49
C GLU A 887 -40.37 -30.09 -18.28
N ALA A 888 -39.37 -30.84 -18.73
CA ALA A 888 -39.29 -32.28 -18.50
C ALA A 888 -39.12 -32.65 -17.02
N ALA A 889 -38.34 -31.88 -16.25
CA ALA A 889 -38.18 -32.10 -14.81
C ALA A 889 -39.48 -31.79 -14.04
N ARG A 890 -40.20 -30.74 -14.45
CA ARG A 890 -41.49 -30.35 -13.87
C ARG A 890 -42.56 -31.40 -14.16
N ASP A 891 -42.64 -31.89 -15.39
CA ASP A 891 -43.57 -32.97 -15.75
C ASP A 891 -43.27 -34.25 -14.95
N ALA A 892 -41.99 -34.63 -14.83
CA ALA A 892 -41.61 -35.81 -14.08
C ALA A 892 -41.82 -35.66 -12.56
N LEU A 893 -41.78 -34.43 -12.03
CA LEU A 893 -42.09 -34.17 -10.63
C LEU A 893 -43.56 -34.48 -10.31
N GLU A 894 -44.50 -34.25 -11.23
CA GLU A 894 -45.89 -34.65 -11.04
C GLU A 894 -46.04 -36.17 -10.90
N ASP A 895 -45.30 -36.94 -11.70
CA ASP A 895 -45.25 -38.40 -11.58
C ASP A 895 -44.63 -38.83 -10.24
N VAL A 896 -43.58 -38.14 -9.80
CA VAL A 896 -42.90 -38.39 -8.51
C VAL A 896 -43.86 -38.15 -7.34
N ARG A 897 -44.72 -37.12 -7.39
CA ARG A 897 -45.74 -36.88 -6.36
C ARG A 897 -46.68 -38.08 -6.21
N GLU A 898 -47.16 -38.64 -7.31
CA GLU A 898 -48.01 -39.84 -7.29
C GLU A 898 -47.24 -41.05 -6.71
N VAL A 899 -45.96 -41.20 -7.06
CA VAL A 899 -45.10 -42.25 -6.51
C VAL A 899 -44.93 -42.11 -4.99
N ILE A 900 -44.70 -40.90 -4.47
CA ILE A 900 -44.57 -40.63 -3.03
C ILE A 900 -45.85 -40.98 -2.28
N GLU A 901 -47.02 -40.61 -2.81
CA GLU A 901 -48.32 -40.91 -2.20
C GLU A 901 -48.54 -42.42 -2.07
N LEU A 902 -48.31 -43.16 -3.16
CA LEU A 902 -48.58 -44.60 -3.24
C LEU A 902 -47.51 -45.46 -2.57
N ALA A 903 -46.31 -44.92 -2.31
CA ALA A 903 -45.19 -45.71 -1.84
C ALA A 903 -45.39 -46.33 -0.45
N SER A 904 -45.09 -47.62 -0.31
CA SER A 904 -44.99 -48.32 0.98
C SER A 904 -43.60 -48.16 1.61
N ILE A 905 -43.46 -48.32 2.93
CA ILE A 905 -42.16 -48.31 3.62
C ILE A 905 -41.66 -49.75 3.77
N LEU A 906 -40.47 -50.06 3.27
CA LEU A 906 -39.80 -51.36 3.31
C LEU A 906 -38.41 -51.21 3.92
N GLU A 907 -38.00 -52.18 4.73
CA GLU A 907 -36.70 -52.23 5.39
C GLU A 907 -35.86 -53.37 4.78
N ILE A 908 -34.59 -53.10 4.50
CA ILE A 908 -33.60 -54.08 4.03
C ILE A 908 -32.65 -54.34 5.20
N ASP A 909 -32.85 -55.46 5.90
CA ASP A 909 -32.06 -55.88 7.06
C ASP A 909 -31.22 -57.15 6.80
N GLU A 910 -31.43 -57.78 5.64
CA GLU A 910 -30.73 -58.99 5.19
C GLU A 910 -30.44 -58.92 3.69
N VAL A 911 -29.41 -59.65 3.26
CA VAL A 911 -29.10 -59.85 1.83
C VAL A 911 -30.36 -60.29 1.09
N SER A 912 -30.68 -59.65 -0.03
CA SER A 912 -31.94 -59.86 -0.74
C SER A 912 -31.75 -59.84 -2.25
N PHE A 913 -32.47 -60.71 -2.94
CA PHE A 913 -32.63 -60.63 -4.38
C PHE A 913 -33.77 -59.68 -4.73
N GLU A 914 -33.51 -58.76 -5.63
CA GLU A 914 -34.47 -57.80 -6.15
C GLU A 914 -34.68 -58.01 -7.65
N LEU A 915 -35.93 -57.84 -8.10
CA LEU A 915 -36.33 -57.93 -9.51
C LEU A 915 -36.62 -56.53 -10.06
N HIS A 916 -35.98 -56.19 -11.19
CA HIS A 916 -36.14 -54.91 -11.88
C HIS A 916 -36.58 -55.13 -13.32
N ALA A 917 -37.26 -54.14 -13.89
CA ALA A 917 -37.35 -54.04 -15.34
C ALA A 917 -35.95 -53.75 -15.91
N ALA A 918 -35.68 -54.26 -17.12
CA ALA A 918 -34.45 -53.91 -17.84
C ALA A 918 -34.45 -52.43 -18.27
N ASP A 919 -33.27 -51.84 -18.48
CA ASP A 919 -33.10 -50.42 -18.81
C ASP A 919 -33.83 -49.97 -20.09
N ASP A 920 -34.10 -50.89 -21.02
CA ASP A 920 -34.87 -50.65 -22.25
C ASP A 920 -36.38 -50.81 -22.06
N GLY A 921 -36.83 -51.16 -20.85
CA GLY A 921 -38.22 -51.44 -20.50
C GLY A 921 -38.75 -52.78 -21.03
N GLU A 922 -37.92 -53.58 -21.71
CA GLU A 922 -38.32 -54.85 -22.33
C GLU A 922 -37.68 -56.05 -21.60
N GLY A 923 -38.31 -56.46 -20.50
CA GLY A 923 -37.92 -57.68 -19.76
C GLY A 923 -37.55 -57.40 -18.30
N TRP A 924 -36.90 -58.38 -17.67
CA TRP A 924 -36.62 -58.42 -16.24
C TRP A 924 -35.17 -58.83 -15.98
N VAL A 925 -34.52 -58.14 -15.06
CA VAL A 925 -33.21 -58.48 -14.51
C VAL A 925 -33.33 -58.70 -13.01
N TRP A 926 -32.41 -59.47 -12.43
CA TRP A 926 -32.34 -59.60 -10.98
C TRP A 926 -30.99 -59.10 -10.48
N GLN A 927 -31.00 -58.49 -9.29
CA GLN A 927 -29.80 -58.07 -8.57
C GLN A 927 -29.80 -58.65 -7.16
N LEU A 928 -28.62 -59.05 -6.68
CA LEU A 928 -28.39 -59.46 -5.30
C LEU A 928 -27.83 -58.24 -4.55
N ILE A 929 -28.51 -57.81 -3.50
CA ILE A 929 -28.15 -56.64 -2.71
C ILE A 929 -27.81 -57.10 -1.29
N ASP A 930 -26.77 -56.54 -0.68
CA ASP A 930 -26.45 -56.78 0.72
C ASP A 930 -27.37 -56.00 1.68
N GLU A 931 -27.23 -56.25 2.98
CA GLU A 931 -27.96 -55.54 4.04
C GLU A 931 -27.70 -54.01 4.08
N HIS A 932 -26.69 -53.54 3.34
CA HIS A 932 -26.30 -52.13 3.27
C HIS A 932 -26.74 -51.45 1.97
N GLY A 933 -27.60 -52.11 1.18
CA GLY A 933 -28.09 -51.58 -0.09
C GLY A 933 -27.07 -51.66 -1.24
N SER A 934 -25.92 -52.30 -1.06
CA SER A 934 -24.89 -52.46 -2.10
C SER A 934 -25.16 -53.67 -2.99
N ARG A 935 -25.06 -53.49 -4.31
CA ARG A 935 -25.17 -54.60 -5.27
C ARG A 935 -23.95 -55.52 -5.15
N MET A 936 -24.21 -56.81 -4.98
CA MET A 936 -23.20 -57.87 -4.88
C MET A 936 -23.03 -58.63 -6.20
N ALA A 937 -24.13 -58.82 -6.92
CA ALA A 937 -24.17 -59.55 -8.18
C ALA A 937 -25.42 -59.16 -8.98
N GLU A 938 -25.38 -59.29 -10.29
CA GLU A 938 -26.55 -59.11 -11.16
C GLU A 938 -26.65 -60.20 -12.23
N SER A 939 -27.84 -60.34 -12.81
CA SER A 939 -28.06 -61.23 -13.94
C SER A 939 -27.30 -60.79 -15.17
N THR A 940 -26.59 -61.73 -15.82
CA THR A 940 -25.86 -61.49 -17.07
C THR A 940 -26.75 -61.34 -18.31
N GLN A 941 -28.06 -61.56 -18.18
CA GLN A 941 -29.02 -61.49 -19.28
C GLN A 941 -30.37 -60.93 -18.80
N VAL A 942 -31.10 -60.33 -19.74
CA VAL A 942 -32.47 -59.87 -19.54
C VAL A 942 -33.44 -61.03 -19.83
N TYR A 943 -34.37 -61.28 -18.92
CA TYR A 943 -35.39 -62.32 -19.04
C TYR A 943 -36.71 -61.73 -19.55
N GLU A 944 -37.43 -62.42 -20.43
CA GLU A 944 -38.69 -61.89 -20.97
C GLU A 944 -39.77 -61.74 -19.90
N THR A 945 -39.75 -62.60 -18.87
CA THR A 945 -40.76 -62.61 -17.81
C THR A 945 -40.18 -62.61 -16.39
N ARG A 946 -40.94 -62.02 -15.43
CA ARG A 946 -40.64 -62.09 -13.99
C ARG A 946 -40.41 -63.52 -13.50
N THR A 947 -41.15 -64.47 -14.06
CA THR A 947 -41.06 -65.89 -13.68
C THR A 947 -39.72 -66.48 -14.09
N GLU A 948 -39.25 -66.20 -15.30
CA GLU A 948 -37.94 -66.66 -15.79
C GLU A 948 -36.78 -66.03 -15.01
N ALA A 949 -36.84 -64.72 -14.73
CA ALA A 949 -35.85 -64.06 -13.88
C ALA A 949 -35.77 -64.69 -12.48
N ARG A 950 -36.93 -65.04 -11.90
CA ARG A 950 -37.01 -65.73 -10.62
C ARG A 950 -36.50 -67.17 -10.66
N GLU A 951 -36.73 -67.89 -11.74
CA GLU A 951 -36.19 -69.25 -11.92
C GLU A 951 -34.66 -69.18 -12.00
N ALA A 952 -34.09 -68.28 -12.79
CA ALA A 952 -32.64 -68.10 -12.90
C ALA A 952 -31.99 -67.67 -11.58
N MET A 953 -32.62 -66.75 -10.85
CA MET A 953 -32.19 -66.37 -9.51
C MET A 953 -32.18 -67.56 -8.54
N ASN A 954 -33.22 -68.41 -8.57
CA ASN A 954 -33.27 -69.63 -7.74
C ASN A 954 -32.17 -70.63 -8.13
N ASP A 955 -31.83 -70.72 -9.41
CA ASP A 955 -30.73 -71.56 -9.90
C ASP A 955 -29.39 -71.05 -9.38
N VAL A 956 -29.13 -69.74 -9.40
CA VAL A 956 -27.94 -69.14 -8.79
C VAL A 956 -27.90 -69.39 -7.28
N LYS A 957 -29.02 -69.16 -6.58
CA LYS A 957 -29.14 -69.40 -5.14
C LYS A 957 -28.88 -70.86 -4.75
N ALA A 958 -29.26 -71.82 -5.60
CA ALA A 958 -29.09 -73.24 -5.34
C ALA A 958 -27.67 -73.75 -5.61
N HIS A 959 -26.97 -73.20 -6.60
CA HIS A 959 -25.70 -73.78 -7.09
C HIS A 959 -24.46 -72.92 -6.83
N ALA A 960 -24.59 -71.60 -6.68
CA ALA A 960 -23.47 -70.71 -6.40
C ALA A 960 -22.79 -70.96 -5.02
N PRO A 961 -23.49 -71.31 -3.92
CA PRO A 961 -22.85 -71.51 -2.62
C PRO A 961 -21.74 -72.58 -2.59
N GLU A 962 -21.86 -73.60 -3.44
CA GLU A 962 -20.90 -74.70 -3.55
C GLU A 962 -20.00 -74.58 -4.80
N GLY A 963 -20.03 -73.42 -5.47
CA GLY A 963 -19.30 -73.24 -6.72
C GLY A 963 -17.80 -73.16 -6.53
N TRP A 964 -17.03 -73.73 -7.46
CA TRP A 964 -15.56 -73.64 -7.40
C TRP A 964 -15.04 -72.44 -8.20
N ILE A 965 -13.92 -71.89 -7.74
CA ILE A 965 -13.27 -70.72 -8.34
C ILE A 965 -12.29 -71.18 -9.42
N THR A 966 -12.31 -70.54 -10.58
CA THR A 966 -11.35 -70.77 -11.68
C THR A 966 -10.86 -69.43 -12.20
N PHE A 967 -9.55 -69.21 -12.15
CA PHE A 967 -8.94 -68.02 -12.73
C PHE A 967 -8.57 -68.28 -14.19
N THR A 968 -8.91 -67.33 -15.04
CA THR A 968 -8.58 -67.33 -16.47
C THR A 968 -7.68 -66.12 -16.72
N GLU A 969 -6.56 -66.34 -17.41
CA GLU A 969 -5.67 -65.25 -17.86
C GLU A 969 -6.25 -64.49 -19.06
#